data_AF-A0A8S9KU31-F1
#
_entry.id   AF-A0A8S9KU31-F1
#
_cell.length_a   1.000
_cell.length_b   1.000
_cell.length_c   1.000
_cell.angle_alpha   90.00
_cell.angle_beta   90.00
_cell.angle_gamma   90.00
#
_symmetry.space_group_name_H-M   'P 1'
#
loop_
_entity.id
_entity.type
_entity.pdbx_description
1 polymer ?
#
loop_
_entity_poly.entity_id
_entity_poly.type
_entity_poly.pdbx_seq_one_letter_code
_entity_poly.pdbx_strand_id
1 'polypeptide(L)'
;MKGFETHLLRLQPPSPSSLSDGFLPQRQGVNNLKVPTFRPRSPSSPSMLKLFSSSTASRAHHHLSPAIRPGASSVDSPFFKALSHLTGLNRRSTSLGGRRVFFCSDNASDAAAEAEAKAAESDSDGADAKSSSAIVPTNPRPEDCLTVLALPVAHRPLFPGFYMPIYVKDPKVLAALQESRRRQAPYAGAFLLKDDPSADSSSSTDVEKNINELKGKDLLKRLHEVGTLAQISSIQGDQVILVGHRRLRITEMVSEEPLTVKVDHLKDKPFDMDDDVIKATSFEVISTLRDVLKTSSLWRDHVQTYTQHIGEFTYPRLADFGAAICGANRHQAQEVLEELDVHKRLRLTLELMKKEREISKIQETIAKAIEEKISGEQRRYLLNEQLKAIKKELGVETDDKSALSEKFKERIDPNKEKIPAHVLQVIEEELTKLQLLEASSSEFNVTRNYLDWLTILPWGNYSDENFDVVRAQQILDEDHYGLSDVKERILEFIAVGRLRGTSQGKIICLSGPPGVGKTSIGRSIARALNRKFFRFSVGGLADVAEIKGHRRTYVGAMPGKMVQCLKSVGTANPLVLIDEIDKLGRGHAGDPASALLELLDPEQNANFLDHYLDVTIDLSKVLFVCTANVIDMIPNPLLDRMEVISIAGYITDEKVHIARDYLEKTARGDCGIKPEQVEVSDAALLSLIENYCREAGVRNLQKQIEKIYRKIALKLVREGVVPEAPAVAVDAEEAEIVTKLDVESTENHVVEESPAPAAKEPKEEAQNEKKAVEKVMIDESNLADYVGKPVFHAEKIYEPTPVGVVMGLAWTSMGGSTLYIETTVVEEGEGKGCLNVTGQLGDVMKESAQIAHTVARKIMLEKEPENQFFANSKLHLHVPAGATPKDGPSAGCTMITSLLSLAMKKPVQKDLAMTGEVTLTGRILPIGGVKEKTIAARRSQVKTIIFPEANRRDFDELAENVKEGLDVHFVDDYKKIFDLAFVSDNKQQD
;
A
#
# COMPACT_ATOMS: atom_id res chain seq x y z
N MET A 1 -11.89 -80.29 8.30
CA MET A 1 -10.79 -80.35 7.29
C MET A 1 -9.92 -79.12 7.56
N LYS A 2 -8.64 -79.27 7.95
CA LYS A 2 -7.45 -79.23 7.06
C LYS A 2 -7.48 -77.97 6.16
N GLY A 3 -6.57 -77.00 6.22
CA GLY A 3 -5.16 -76.93 6.71
C GLY A 3 -4.26 -76.53 5.52
N PHE A 4 -3.24 -75.66 5.57
CA PHE A 4 -2.25 -75.22 6.59
C PHE A 4 -2.27 -73.66 6.72
N GLU A 5 -1.84 -72.94 7.78
CA GLU A 5 -0.59 -72.88 8.59
C GLU A 5 0.66 -72.36 7.81
N THR A 6 1.63 -71.56 8.31
CA THR A 6 1.94 -70.67 9.49
C THR A 6 3.24 -69.88 9.15
N HIS A 7 3.80 -68.81 9.77
CA HIS A 7 3.57 -67.84 10.89
C HIS A 7 3.88 -66.39 10.34
N LEU A 8 3.81 -65.20 10.98
CA LEU A 8 3.81 -64.65 12.37
C LEU A 8 5.18 -64.34 13.05
N LEU A 9 5.31 -63.16 13.72
CA LEU A 9 6.39 -62.66 14.62
C LEU A 9 7.73 -62.17 13.97
N ARG A 10 8.56 -61.25 14.51
CA ARG A 10 8.43 -60.05 15.40
C ARG A 10 9.76 -59.22 15.43
N LEU A 11 9.68 -57.92 15.78
CA LEU A 11 10.65 -57.06 16.53
C LEU A 11 12.18 -56.97 16.19
N GLN A 12 12.59 -55.74 15.80
CA GLN A 12 13.69 -54.89 16.35
C GLN A 12 15.21 -55.25 16.21
N PRO A 13 16.14 -54.26 16.43
CA PRO A 13 17.56 -54.29 15.97
C PRO A 13 18.59 -54.59 17.08
N PRO A 14 19.93 -54.48 16.81
CA PRO A 14 20.68 -53.28 17.21
C PRO A 14 21.88 -52.88 16.27
N SER A 15 22.83 -52.07 16.79
CA SER A 15 24.04 -51.45 16.17
C SER A 15 25.34 -52.27 16.49
N PRO A 16 26.63 -51.79 16.43
CA PRO A 16 27.25 -50.51 15.99
C PRO A 16 28.65 -50.59 15.24
N SER A 17 29.24 -49.42 14.96
CA SER A 17 30.68 -49.01 15.09
C SER A 17 31.85 -49.43 14.14
N SER A 18 32.47 -48.39 13.53
CA SER A 18 33.93 -48.01 13.55
C SER A 18 34.95 -48.48 12.47
N LEU A 19 36.05 -47.69 12.40
CA LEU A 19 37.30 -47.78 11.57
C LEU A 19 37.20 -47.30 10.09
N SER A 20 38.22 -46.68 9.47
CA SER A 20 39.36 -45.86 9.96
C SER A 20 39.99 -45.04 8.80
N ASP A 21 40.83 -44.04 9.13
CA ASP A 21 41.82 -43.34 8.25
C ASP A 21 41.30 -42.51 7.05
N GLY A 22 41.98 -41.45 6.56
CA GLY A 22 43.18 -40.75 7.07
C GLY A 22 43.63 -39.56 6.19
N PHE A 23 44.53 -38.73 6.74
CA PHE A 23 45.29 -37.62 6.13
C PHE A 23 44.68 -36.21 5.88
N LEU A 24 45.39 -35.23 6.48
CA LEU A 24 45.34 -33.76 6.35
C LEU A 24 46.58 -33.29 5.52
N PRO A 25 46.62 -32.07 4.92
CA PRO A 25 46.88 -30.80 5.62
C PRO A 25 45.91 -29.66 5.24
N GLN A 26 45.37 -28.84 6.14
CA GLN A 26 45.97 -27.84 7.06
C GLN A 26 46.50 -26.52 6.44
N ARG A 27 45.73 -25.44 6.65
CA ARG A 27 46.05 -24.17 7.35
C ARG A 27 44.68 -23.55 7.75
N GLN A 28 44.30 -23.36 9.02
CA GLN A 28 44.81 -22.45 10.07
C GLN A 28 44.78 -20.96 9.64
N GLY A 29 44.23 -19.99 10.41
CA GLY A 29 43.68 -20.00 11.78
C GLY A 29 42.14 -19.77 11.88
N VAL A 30 41.41 -20.01 13.00
CA VAL A 30 41.64 -19.77 14.46
C VAL A 30 41.34 -18.30 14.83
N ASN A 31 40.40 -17.93 15.75
CA ASN A 31 39.68 -18.70 16.79
C ASN A 31 38.34 -18.08 17.28
N ASN A 32 37.40 -18.93 17.75
CA ASN A 32 36.52 -18.90 18.97
C ASN A 32 35.90 -17.57 19.54
N LEU A 33 34.82 -17.54 20.37
CA LEU A 33 33.94 -18.52 21.05
C LEU A 33 32.44 -18.18 20.70
N LYS A 34 31.40 -19.03 20.74
CA LYS A 34 30.99 -20.23 21.51
C LYS A 34 30.18 -19.97 22.81
N VAL A 35 28.84 -19.90 22.71
CA VAL A 35 27.84 -20.23 23.76
C VAL A 35 26.61 -20.91 23.08
N PRO A 36 26.01 -21.98 23.64
CA PRO A 36 24.91 -22.73 22.98
C PRO A 36 23.49 -22.52 23.55
N THR A 37 22.51 -23.15 22.89
CA THR A 37 21.05 -23.16 23.12
C THR A 37 20.54 -23.82 24.41
N PHE A 38 19.36 -23.42 24.91
CA PHE A 38 18.42 -24.31 25.64
C PHE A 38 16.94 -23.86 25.55
N ARG A 39 15.98 -24.79 25.74
CA ARG A 39 14.51 -24.57 25.88
C ARG A 39 14.05 -24.78 27.33
N PRO A 40 12.97 -24.13 27.79
CA PRO A 40 11.71 -24.83 28.17
C PRO A 40 10.46 -24.18 27.52
N ARG A 41 9.33 -24.86 27.21
CA ARG A 41 8.31 -25.58 28.02
C ARG A 41 7.45 -24.69 28.95
N SER A 42 6.13 -24.71 28.71
CA SER A 42 5.04 -24.20 29.57
C SER A 42 4.69 -25.17 30.72
N PRO A 43 3.96 -24.72 31.77
CA PRO A 43 2.55 -25.15 31.91
C PRO A 43 1.56 -24.22 32.69
N SER A 44 0.25 -24.45 32.47
CA SER A 44 -0.95 -24.38 33.36
C SER A 44 -1.20 -23.27 34.42
N SER A 45 -2.47 -22.84 34.50
CA SER A 45 -3.14 -22.05 35.57
C SER A 45 -3.49 -22.84 36.86
N PRO A 46 -4.02 -22.19 37.93
CA PRO A 46 -5.44 -22.44 38.29
C PRO A 46 -6.25 -21.31 39.00
N SER A 47 -7.59 -21.44 38.95
CA SER A 47 -8.69 -21.00 39.89
C SER A 47 -8.63 -19.68 40.71
N MET A 48 -9.59 -18.74 40.65
CA MET A 48 -11.03 -18.76 41.12
C MET A 48 -11.19 -18.59 42.66
N LEU A 49 -11.92 -17.61 43.23
CA LEU A 49 -13.37 -17.67 43.60
C LEU A 49 -13.91 -16.41 44.36
N LYS A 50 -15.12 -15.93 43.98
CA LYS A 50 -16.22 -15.36 44.84
C LYS A 50 -15.94 -14.09 45.72
N LEU A 51 -16.90 -13.35 46.30
CA LEU A 51 -18.35 -13.52 46.56
C LEU A 51 -19.15 -12.17 46.46
N PHE A 52 -20.48 -12.31 46.40
CA PHE A 52 -21.60 -11.37 46.67
C PHE A 52 -21.47 -10.53 47.98
N SER A 53 -22.37 -9.60 48.38
CA SER A 53 -23.33 -8.63 47.79
C SER A 53 -24.23 -8.07 48.94
N SER A 54 -25.03 -7.00 48.74
CA SER A 54 -25.99 -6.39 49.73
C SER A 54 -25.30 -5.72 50.95
N SER A 55 -25.85 -4.79 51.76
CA SER A 55 -26.92 -3.76 51.70
C SER A 55 -26.68 -2.74 52.88
N THR A 56 -27.49 -1.77 53.33
CA THR A 56 -28.89 -1.32 53.09
C THR A 56 -29.10 0.20 53.42
N ALA A 57 -30.29 0.71 53.06
CA ALA A 57 -31.13 1.83 53.56
C ALA A 57 -30.93 2.42 55.01
N SER A 58 -31.43 3.63 55.41
CA SER A 58 -32.05 4.81 54.72
C SER A 58 -32.50 5.95 55.70
N ARG A 59 -32.71 7.20 55.19
CA ARG A 59 -33.62 8.29 55.71
C ARG A 59 -33.26 8.97 57.07
N ALA A 60 -33.69 10.20 57.45
CA ALA A 60 -34.48 11.28 56.81
C ALA A 60 -34.47 12.64 57.61
N HIS A 61 -34.62 13.80 56.93
CA HIS A 61 -35.27 15.11 57.32
C HIS A 61 -34.86 15.87 58.65
N HIS A 62 -35.05 17.19 58.90
CA HIS A 62 -35.59 18.38 58.20
C HIS A 62 -35.14 19.76 58.85
N HIS A 63 -35.10 20.86 58.08
CA HIS A 63 -35.40 22.31 58.40
C HIS A 63 -34.50 23.33 59.20
N LEU A 64 -34.40 24.55 58.59
CA LEU A 64 -34.39 25.95 59.13
C LEU A 64 -33.09 26.69 59.59
N SER A 65 -33.18 28.03 59.73
CA SER A 65 -32.13 29.10 59.70
C SER A 65 -32.24 30.08 60.92
N PRO A 66 -31.59 31.29 61.05
CA PRO A 66 -30.63 32.06 60.20
C PRO A 66 -29.46 32.85 60.91
N ALA A 67 -28.63 33.57 60.09
CA ALA A 67 -27.83 34.82 60.39
C ALA A 67 -26.50 34.73 61.22
N ILE A 68 -25.60 35.74 61.39
CA ILE A 68 -25.49 37.14 60.85
C ILE A 68 -24.04 37.63 60.47
N ARG A 69 -23.42 38.64 61.16
CA ARG A 69 -22.18 39.45 60.86
C ARG A 69 -21.59 40.09 62.16
N PRO A 70 -20.47 40.88 62.22
CA PRO A 70 -19.43 41.31 61.24
C PRO A 70 -17.97 40.95 61.67
N GLY A 71 -16.83 41.37 61.07
CA GLY A 71 -16.52 42.01 59.77
C GLY A 71 -15.05 42.57 59.69
N ALA A 72 -14.57 42.88 58.47
CA ALA A 72 -13.39 43.72 58.08
C ALA A 72 -11.95 43.35 58.56
N SER A 73 -10.84 43.63 57.83
CA SER A 73 -10.62 43.92 56.39
C SER A 73 -9.12 44.00 56.01
N SER A 74 -8.74 43.43 54.85
CA SER A 74 -7.60 43.86 54.01
C SER A 74 -7.91 43.52 52.53
N VAL A 75 -7.08 43.94 51.57
CA VAL A 75 -7.50 44.10 50.15
C VAL A 75 -7.09 42.92 49.25
N ASP A 76 -8.06 42.17 48.70
CA ASP A 76 -7.82 41.08 47.73
C ASP A 76 -7.83 41.53 46.25
N SER A 77 -6.94 40.92 45.46
CA SER A 77 -6.93 40.97 43.98
C SER A 77 -8.13 40.24 43.34
N PRO A 78 -8.55 40.62 42.11
CA PRO A 78 -9.78 40.11 41.51
C PRO A 78 -9.75 38.62 41.11
N PHE A 79 -8.56 38.03 40.94
CA PHE A 79 -8.42 36.63 40.54
C PHE A 79 -8.85 35.66 41.65
N PHE A 80 -8.42 35.90 42.91
CA PHE A 80 -8.81 35.07 44.05
C PHE A 80 -10.31 35.14 44.37
N LYS A 81 -10.94 36.31 44.17
CA LYS A 81 -12.40 36.48 44.28
C LYS A 81 -13.18 35.63 43.27
N ALA A 82 -12.63 35.36 42.09
CA ALA A 82 -13.31 34.53 41.08
C ALA A 82 -13.24 33.02 41.40
N LEU A 83 -12.18 32.56 42.08
CA LEU A 83 -12.01 31.15 42.46
C LEU A 83 -12.82 30.77 43.69
N SER A 84 -12.87 31.63 44.71
CA SER A 84 -13.60 31.34 45.96
C SER A 84 -15.12 31.21 45.80
N HIS A 85 -15.69 31.76 44.72
CA HIS A 85 -17.10 31.60 44.36
C HIS A 85 -17.45 30.23 43.74
N LEU A 86 -16.48 29.40 43.35
CA LEU A 86 -16.72 28.05 42.80
C LEU A 86 -16.58 26.94 43.85
N THR A 87 -16.04 27.22 45.05
CA THR A 87 -15.87 26.26 46.15
C THR A 87 -16.91 26.47 47.25
N GLY A 88 -18.18 26.19 46.93
CA GLY A 88 -19.30 26.39 47.85
C GLY A 88 -19.42 25.33 48.96
N LEU A 89 -18.66 25.48 50.05
CA LEU A 89 -18.83 24.69 51.28
C LEU A 89 -18.73 25.57 52.54
N ASN A 90 -19.80 25.58 53.34
CA ASN A 90 -19.86 26.34 54.60
C ASN A 90 -18.86 25.80 55.63
N ARG A 91 -17.98 26.67 56.13
CA ARG A 91 -17.11 26.39 57.29
C ARG A 91 -17.50 27.28 58.47
N ARG A 92 -18.04 26.70 59.54
CA ARG A 92 -17.91 27.11 60.96
C ARG A 92 -18.69 26.15 61.89
N SER A 93 -18.38 25.99 63.18
CA SER A 93 -17.08 26.04 63.90
C SER A 93 -17.30 25.79 65.40
N THR A 94 -16.93 24.62 65.90
CA THR A 94 -16.58 24.38 67.32
C THR A 94 -15.49 23.30 67.33
N SER A 95 -14.28 23.44 67.88
CA SER A 95 -13.77 24.03 69.14
C SER A 95 -13.83 23.07 70.33
N LEU A 96 -12.70 22.98 71.05
CA LEU A 96 -12.36 21.96 72.06
C LEU A 96 -12.25 20.53 71.51
N GLY A 97 -11.31 19.66 71.93
CA GLY A 97 -10.15 19.90 72.79
C GLY A 97 -9.90 18.78 73.80
N GLY A 98 -8.93 17.89 73.57
CA GLY A 98 -8.49 16.94 74.59
C GLY A 98 -7.73 15.68 74.11
N ARG A 99 -6.63 15.39 74.81
CA ARG A 99 -5.96 14.09 75.05
C ARG A 99 -5.55 13.15 73.89
N ARG A 100 -4.22 12.98 73.83
CA ARG A 100 -3.52 11.71 73.51
C ARG A 100 -3.93 10.59 74.48
N VAL A 101 -4.00 9.34 74.01
CA VAL A 101 -3.24 8.13 74.47
C VAL A 101 -3.14 7.22 73.21
N PHE A 102 -2.04 6.65 72.70
CA PHE A 102 -0.91 5.84 73.23
C PHE A 102 -1.21 4.35 73.52
N PHE A 103 -0.15 3.55 73.48
CA PHE A 103 -0.02 2.06 73.51
C PHE A 103 -0.14 1.39 72.12
N CYS A 104 0.85 0.62 71.60
CA CYS A 104 1.83 -0.34 72.19
C CYS A 104 1.16 -1.67 72.60
N SER A 105 1.75 -2.87 72.42
CA SER A 105 2.97 -3.32 71.72
C SER A 105 2.94 -4.88 71.68
N ASP A 106 4.03 -5.49 71.21
CA ASP A 106 4.46 -6.88 71.42
C ASP A 106 3.93 -7.92 70.40
N ASN A 107 4.74 -8.85 69.87
CA ASN A 107 6.07 -9.33 70.26
C ASN A 107 7.03 -9.52 69.06
N ALA A 108 8.33 -9.74 69.34
CA ALA A 108 9.38 -9.89 68.32
C ALA A 108 10.33 -11.07 68.58
N SER A 109 10.86 -11.65 67.50
CA SER A 109 12.10 -12.47 67.36
C SER A 109 12.16 -13.00 65.92
N ASP A 110 13.28 -13.31 65.28
CA ASP A 110 14.69 -12.87 65.40
C ASP A 110 15.41 -13.35 64.11
N ALA A 111 16.43 -12.71 63.52
CA ALA A 111 17.04 -11.38 63.66
C ALA A 111 17.68 -11.07 62.26
N ALA A 112 18.62 -10.15 61.98
CA ALA A 112 19.45 -9.16 62.70
C ALA A 112 20.00 -8.16 61.62
N ALA A 113 20.72 -7.07 61.87
CA ALA A 113 21.17 -6.38 63.10
C ALA A 113 21.46 -4.89 62.78
N GLU A 114 21.55 -4.07 63.82
CA GLU A 114 22.20 -2.75 63.86
C GLU A 114 23.43 -2.88 64.82
N ALA A 115 24.58 -2.22 64.63
CA ALA A 115 24.93 -0.79 64.76
C ALA A 115 24.99 -0.25 66.23
N GLU A 116 26.22 -0.04 66.72
CA GLU A 116 26.66 0.80 67.87
C GLU A 116 28.07 1.35 67.52
N ALA A 117 28.73 2.32 68.18
CA ALA A 117 28.69 2.95 69.52
C ALA A 117 29.04 4.48 69.38
N LYS A 118 28.59 5.45 70.21
CA LYS A 118 28.91 5.82 71.63
C LYS A 118 30.39 6.15 71.91
N ALA A 119 30.80 7.06 72.82
CA ALA A 119 30.11 8.18 73.55
C ALA A 119 31.12 9.05 74.38
N ALA A 120 30.78 10.32 74.67
CA ALA A 120 31.26 11.24 75.74
C ALA A 120 30.46 12.58 75.61
N GLU A 121 29.80 13.18 76.61
CA GLU A 121 30.28 13.98 77.79
C GLU A 121 31.00 15.30 77.42
N SER A 122 30.78 16.47 78.07
CA SER A 122 29.84 16.88 79.15
C SER A 122 29.63 18.44 79.18
N ASP A 123 29.22 19.05 80.31
CA ASP A 123 28.47 20.33 80.45
C ASP A 123 29.26 21.66 80.65
N SER A 124 28.53 22.78 80.45
CA SER A 124 28.60 24.11 81.15
C SER A 124 29.41 25.33 80.62
N ASP A 125 28.96 26.50 81.06
CA ASP A 125 29.11 27.91 80.61
C ASP A 125 30.50 28.50 80.24
N GLY A 126 30.45 29.52 79.36
CA GLY A 126 31.53 30.49 79.12
C GLY A 126 31.09 31.66 78.21
N ALA A 127 31.55 32.90 78.48
CA ALA A 127 31.01 34.13 77.88
C ALA A 127 31.95 34.86 76.88
N ASP A 128 31.34 35.72 76.06
CA ASP A 128 31.87 36.87 75.30
C ASP A 128 33.31 36.85 74.72
N ALA A 129 33.39 36.83 73.38
CA ALA A 129 34.30 37.71 72.63
C ALA A 129 33.81 37.95 71.19
N LYS A 130 33.66 39.21 70.79
CA LYS A 130 33.36 39.59 69.39
C LYS A 130 34.64 39.66 68.56
N SER A 131 34.66 39.01 67.40
CA SER A 131 35.40 39.52 66.24
C SER A 131 34.70 39.13 64.93
N SER A 132 34.71 40.03 63.94
CA SER A 132 33.93 39.88 62.71
C SER A 132 34.71 39.15 61.62
N SER A 133 34.22 37.99 61.20
CA SER A 133 34.48 37.43 59.87
C SER A 133 33.15 37.08 59.20
N ALA A 134 33.00 37.44 57.93
CA ALA A 134 31.72 37.34 57.24
C ALA A 134 31.51 35.92 56.68
N ILE A 135 30.84 35.05 57.44
CA ILE A 135 30.36 33.76 56.94
C ILE A 135 29.15 34.02 56.03
N VAL A 136 29.42 34.32 54.76
CA VAL A 136 28.39 34.38 53.71
C VAL A 136 27.85 32.96 53.49
N PRO A 137 26.52 32.72 53.53
CA PRO A 137 25.97 31.41 53.21
C PRO A 137 26.18 31.11 51.72
N THR A 138 27.15 30.26 51.39
CA THR A 138 27.57 29.93 50.02
C THR A 138 26.62 28.95 49.31
N ASN A 139 25.31 29.15 49.44
CA ASN A 139 24.37 28.59 48.46
C ASN A 139 24.49 29.42 47.18
N PRO A 140 24.88 28.83 46.03
CA PRO A 140 24.97 29.57 44.77
C PRO A 140 23.58 30.11 44.41
N ARG A 141 23.50 31.40 44.08
CA ARG A 141 22.25 31.97 43.58
C ARG A 141 21.95 31.35 42.22
N PRO A 142 20.68 31.23 41.81
CA PRO A 142 20.33 30.78 40.46
C PRO A 142 21.07 31.58 39.38
N GLU A 143 21.37 32.85 39.64
CA GLU A 143 22.03 33.80 38.74
C GLU A 143 23.54 33.55 38.60
N ASP A 144 24.17 32.86 39.56
CA ASP A 144 25.60 32.52 39.54
C ASP A 144 25.87 31.23 38.74
N CYS A 145 24.81 30.46 38.42
CA CYS A 145 24.90 29.18 37.73
C CYS A 145 25.06 29.37 36.20
N LEU A 146 26.27 29.70 35.78
CA LEU A 146 26.65 29.87 34.36
C LEU A 146 26.94 28.56 33.61
N THR A 147 27.12 27.44 34.33
CA THR A 147 27.38 26.11 33.74
C THR A 147 26.42 25.10 34.36
N VAL A 148 25.72 24.32 33.53
CA VAL A 148 24.70 23.35 33.95
C VAL A 148 24.78 22.05 33.17
N LEU A 149 24.27 20.97 33.76
CA LEU A 149 24.06 19.70 33.08
C LEU A 149 22.88 19.84 32.08
N ALA A 150 23.06 19.46 30.82
CA ALA A 150 21.99 19.48 29.84
C ALA A 150 21.17 18.18 29.91
N LEU A 151 19.89 18.31 30.25
CA LEU A 151 18.92 17.20 30.29
C LEU A 151 17.98 17.30 29.08
N PRO A 152 17.97 16.30 28.18
CA PRO A 152 17.04 16.25 27.07
C PRO A 152 15.61 15.94 27.57
N VAL A 153 14.62 16.62 26.99
CA VAL A 153 13.20 16.35 27.22
C VAL A 153 12.53 16.02 25.88
N ALA A 154 11.79 14.91 25.83
CA ALA A 154 11.20 14.38 24.60
C ALA A 154 9.92 15.11 24.19
N HIS A 155 8.91 15.09 25.06
CA HIS A 155 7.52 15.34 24.66
C HIS A 155 7.06 16.78 24.88
N ARG A 156 7.63 17.52 25.84
CA ARG A 156 7.18 18.86 26.23
C ARG A 156 8.31 19.67 26.88
N PRO A 157 8.47 20.97 26.56
CA PRO A 157 9.40 21.83 27.28
C PRO A 157 8.96 22.07 28.74
N LEU A 158 9.93 22.23 29.64
CA LEU A 158 9.70 22.61 31.03
C LEU A 158 9.55 24.14 31.14
N PHE A 159 8.40 24.62 31.60
CA PHE A 159 8.17 26.05 31.85
C PHE A 159 8.66 26.48 33.25
N PRO A 160 9.06 27.74 33.45
CA PRO A 160 9.31 28.30 34.77
C PRO A 160 8.11 28.12 35.71
N GLY A 161 8.37 27.73 36.96
CA GLY A 161 7.36 27.43 37.98
C GLY A 161 6.85 25.98 37.98
N PHE A 162 6.84 25.29 36.84
CA PHE A 162 6.28 23.94 36.76
C PHE A 162 7.24 22.89 37.32
N TYR A 163 6.68 21.80 37.85
CA TYR A 163 7.45 20.58 38.11
C TYR A 163 7.28 19.59 36.96
N MET A 164 8.33 18.82 36.68
CA MET A 164 8.33 17.77 35.66
C MET A 164 9.10 16.54 36.20
N PRO A 165 8.46 15.37 36.32
CA PRO A 165 9.16 14.12 36.52
C PRO A 165 9.83 13.68 35.20
N ILE A 166 11.12 13.34 35.25
CA ILE A 166 11.88 12.81 34.12
C ILE A 166 12.55 11.50 34.55
N TYR A 167 12.51 10.48 33.70
CA TYR A 167 13.21 9.21 33.90
C TYR A 167 14.59 9.26 33.23
N VAL A 168 15.65 9.14 34.03
CA VAL A 168 17.05 9.25 33.60
C VAL A 168 17.71 7.88 33.65
N LYS A 169 17.75 7.20 32.50
CA LYS A 169 18.29 5.82 32.36
C LYS A 169 19.82 5.75 32.31
N ASP A 170 20.54 6.83 31.95
CA ASP A 170 22.01 6.81 31.91
C ASP A 170 22.57 6.98 33.34
N PRO A 171 23.29 5.97 33.88
CA PRO A 171 23.80 6.01 35.24
C PRO A 171 24.88 7.09 35.45
N LYS A 172 25.58 7.54 34.40
CA LYS A 172 26.54 8.66 34.49
C LYS A 172 25.80 9.97 34.74
N VAL A 173 24.69 10.19 34.03
CA VAL A 173 23.85 11.40 34.19
C VAL A 173 23.19 11.39 35.56
N LEU A 174 22.65 10.25 36.00
CA LEU A 174 22.06 10.11 37.33
C LEU A 174 23.09 10.35 38.44
N ALA A 175 24.31 9.81 38.32
CA ALA A 175 25.40 10.05 39.27
C ALA A 175 25.81 11.53 39.33
N ALA A 176 25.90 12.21 38.18
CA ALA A 176 26.20 13.64 38.13
C ALA A 176 25.09 14.50 38.76
N LEU A 177 23.81 14.16 38.57
CA LEU A 177 22.68 14.85 39.23
C LEU A 177 22.71 14.65 40.75
N GLN A 178 23.03 13.44 41.23
CA GLN A 178 23.24 13.18 42.65
C GLN A 178 24.44 13.96 43.20
N GLU A 179 25.54 14.06 42.46
CA GLU A 179 26.70 14.84 42.87
C GLU A 179 26.42 16.34 42.94
N SER A 180 25.79 16.93 41.91
CA SER A 180 25.35 18.34 41.92
C SER A 180 24.48 18.65 43.14
N ARG A 181 23.60 17.73 43.53
CA ARG A 181 22.79 17.84 44.76
C ARG A 181 23.64 17.76 46.04
N ARG A 182 24.64 16.87 46.11
CA ARG A 182 25.60 16.80 47.24
C ARG A 182 26.45 18.06 47.37
N ARG A 183 26.88 18.64 46.23
CA ARG A 183 27.67 19.88 46.15
C ARG A 183 26.87 21.17 46.39
N GLN A 184 25.61 21.07 46.87
CA GLN A 184 24.71 22.20 47.13
C GLN A 184 24.41 23.09 45.89
N ALA A 185 24.63 22.57 44.68
CA ALA A 185 24.29 23.20 43.41
C ALA A 185 23.22 22.37 42.66
N PRO A 186 21.99 22.25 43.18
CA PRO A 186 20.98 21.31 42.69
C PRO A 186 20.26 21.82 41.43
N TYR A 187 21.01 22.24 40.40
CA TYR A 187 20.47 22.79 39.15
C TYR A 187 20.92 22.01 37.91
N ALA A 188 20.02 21.88 36.95
CA ALA A 188 20.27 21.38 35.60
C ALA A 188 19.53 22.26 34.57
N GLY A 189 19.92 22.22 33.30
CA GLY A 189 19.17 22.83 32.22
C GLY A 189 18.31 21.79 31.51
N ALA A 190 16.99 21.97 31.49
CA ALA A 190 16.06 21.14 30.74
C ALA A 190 15.83 21.74 29.34
N PHE A 191 16.13 20.96 28.29
CA PHE A 191 16.07 21.42 26.88
C PHE A 191 15.25 20.44 26.02
N LEU A 192 14.41 20.98 25.14
CA LEU A 192 13.56 20.18 24.23
C LEU A 192 14.39 19.59 23.08
N LEU A 193 13.98 18.41 22.59
CA LEU A 193 14.53 17.77 21.40
C LEU A 193 13.81 18.17 20.09
N LYS A 194 14.61 18.44 19.06
CA LYS A 194 14.22 18.87 17.71
C LYS A 194 13.74 17.72 16.82
N ASP A 195 13.03 18.12 15.76
CA ASP A 195 12.86 17.41 14.48
C ASP A 195 14.01 16.48 14.08
N ASP A 196 13.78 15.18 13.86
CA ASP A 196 14.54 14.46 12.84
C ASP A 196 13.83 14.64 11.47
N PRO A 197 14.43 15.33 10.48
CA PRO A 197 13.80 15.55 9.18
C PRO A 197 13.73 14.29 8.30
N SER A 198 14.22 13.13 8.78
CA SER A 198 14.20 11.85 8.05
C SER A 198 13.20 10.81 8.58
N ALA A 199 12.39 11.15 9.59
CA ALA A 199 11.46 10.22 10.24
C ALA A 199 9.98 10.61 10.04
N ASP A 200 9.18 9.68 9.51
CA ASP A 200 7.73 9.86 9.35
C ASP A 200 6.99 9.89 10.71
N SER A 201 5.96 10.73 10.79
CA SER A 201 5.45 11.28 12.06
C SER A 201 4.30 10.48 12.69
N SER A 202 4.54 9.22 13.10
CA SER A 202 3.47 8.35 13.64
C SER A 202 3.74 7.56 14.93
N SER A 203 4.91 7.65 15.59
CA SER A 203 5.20 6.84 16.79
C SER A 203 5.97 7.58 17.91
N SER A 204 5.27 7.92 19.00
CA SER A 204 5.86 8.54 20.20
C SER A 204 6.87 7.64 20.92
N THR A 205 6.77 6.32 20.76
CA THR A 205 7.66 5.31 21.36
C THR A 205 9.07 5.29 20.80
N ASP A 206 9.28 5.81 19.59
CA ASP A 206 10.60 5.74 18.93
C ASP A 206 11.48 6.95 19.27
N VAL A 207 10.88 8.08 19.64
CA VAL A 207 11.59 9.23 20.23
C VAL A 207 12.34 8.79 21.49
N GLU A 208 11.69 8.04 22.39
CA GLU A 208 12.29 7.60 23.66
C GLU A 208 13.41 6.56 23.50
N LYS A 209 13.47 5.84 22.38
CA LYS A 209 14.58 4.91 22.08
C LYS A 209 15.83 5.72 21.68
N ASN A 210 15.68 6.57 20.67
CA ASN A 210 16.73 7.41 20.09
C ASN A 210 17.49 8.26 21.15
N ILE A 211 16.81 8.69 22.21
CA ILE A 211 17.41 9.50 23.29
C ILE A 211 18.57 8.81 24.01
N ASN A 212 18.55 7.48 24.12
CA ASN A 212 19.60 6.74 24.84
C ASN A 212 20.86 6.48 23.99
N GLU A 213 20.74 6.67 22.67
CA GLU A 213 21.81 6.42 21.69
C GLU A 213 22.57 7.71 21.33
N LEU A 214 21.91 8.88 21.45
CA LEU A 214 22.50 10.19 21.17
C LEU A 214 23.39 10.69 22.32
N LYS A 215 24.66 11.01 22.02
CA LYS A 215 25.65 11.45 23.01
C LYS A 215 26.49 12.64 22.53
N GLY A 216 27.12 13.33 23.48
CA GLY A 216 28.06 14.43 23.24
C GLY A 216 27.58 15.47 22.22
N LYS A 217 28.41 15.72 21.19
CA LYS A 217 28.15 16.73 20.14
C LYS A 217 26.87 16.48 19.33
N ASP A 218 26.43 15.24 19.15
CA ASP A 218 25.26 14.93 18.33
C ASP A 218 23.95 15.08 19.10
N LEU A 219 23.96 14.81 20.41
CA LEU A 219 22.88 15.21 21.31
C LEU A 219 22.72 16.74 21.31
N LEU A 220 23.82 17.49 21.43
CA LEU A 220 23.80 18.96 21.41
C LEU A 220 23.13 19.55 20.16
N LYS A 221 23.43 19.01 18.96
CA LYS A 221 22.79 19.45 17.69
C LYS A 221 21.27 19.29 17.72
N ARG A 222 20.76 18.22 18.34
CA ARG A 222 19.32 17.92 18.43
C ARG A 222 18.60 18.67 19.56
N LEU A 223 19.29 19.38 20.45
CA LEU A 223 18.63 20.22 21.47
C LEU A 223 18.20 21.58 20.90
N HIS A 224 17.10 22.12 21.41
CA HIS A 224 16.78 23.54 21.27
C HIS A 224 17.78 24.39 22.07
N GLU A 225 18.11 25.57 21.52
CA GLU A 225 19.06 26.50 22.15
C GLU A 225 18.50 27.13 23.42
N VAL A 226 17.18 27.28 23.51
CA VAL A 226 16.48 27.81 24.69
C VAL A 226 15.83 26.68 25.48
N GLY A 227 16.00 26.74 26.80
CA GLY A 227 15.41 25.81 27.75
C GLY A 227 15.20 26.47 29.10
N THR A 228 15.07 25.66 30.16
CA THR A 228 14.76 26.15 31.51
C THR A 228 15.76 25.63 32.54
N LEU A 229 16.30 26.54 33.35
CA LEU A 229 17.02 26.24 34.59
C LEU A 229 16.05 25.54 35.53
N ALA A 230 16.34 24.29 35.86
CA ALA A 230 15.52 23.43 36.67
C ALA A 230 16.23 23.06 37.97
N GLN A 231 15.56 23.28 39.10
CA GLN A 231 16.01 22.83 40.41
C GLN A 231 15.65 21.36 40.63
N ILE A 232 16.58 20.56 41.11
CA ILE A 232 16.41 19.13 41.41
C ILE A 232 15.76 19.01 42.80
N SER A 233 14.44 18.79 42.84
CA SER A 233 13.66 18.70 44.07
C SER A 233 13.78 17.32 44.73
N SER A 234 13.67 16.25 43.93
CA SER A 234 13.82 14.87 44.40
C SER A 234 14.46 13.96 43.36
N ILE A 235 15.06 12.86 43.82
CA ILE A 235 15.57 11.75 43.00
C ILE A 235 15.11 10.47 43.71
N GLN A 236 14.39 9.60 42.99
CA GLN A 236 13.82 8.35 43.50
C GLN A 236 14.10 7.24 42.48
N GLY A 237 15.18 6.48 42.70
CA GLY A 237 15.73 5.60 41.68
C GLY A 237 16.10 6.40 40.41
N ASP A 238 15.64 5.93 39.26
CA ASP A 238 15.84 6.56 37.96
C ASP A 238 14.94 7.79 37.73
N GLN A 239 13.98 8.07 38.62
CA GLN A 239 13.03 9.19 38.48
C GLN A 239 13.56 10.45 39.17
N VAL A 240 13.70 11.52 38.40
CA VAL A 240 14.17 12.84 38.85
C VAL A 240 13.01 13.84 38.76
N ILE A 241 12.70 14.51 39.87
CA ILE A 241 11.68 15.57 39.91
C ILE A 241 12.39 16.92 39.79
N LEU A 242 12.22 17.53 38.63
CA LEU A 242 12.70 18.87 38.30
C LEU A 242 11.64 19.94 38.59
N VAL A 243 12.06 21.14 38.98
CA VAL A 243 11.20 22.33 39.14
C VAL A 243 11.80 23.48 38.32
N GLY A 244 11.11 23.94 37.28
CA GLY A 244 11.56 25.04 36.44
C GLY A 244 11.63 26.35 37.21
N HIS A 245 12.67 27.15 36.99
CA HIS A 245 12.93 28.36 37.77
C HIS A 245 13.07 29.61 36.89
N ARG A 246 13.89 29.56 35.83
CA ARG A 246 14.12 30.64 34.84
C ARG A 246 14.51 30.08 33.48
N ARG A 247 14.42 30.89 32.42
CA ARG A 247 14.81 30.49 31.06
C ARG A 247 16.31 30.68 30.82
N LEU A 248 16.89 29.78 30.04
CA LEU A 248 18.32 29.72 29.70
C LEU A 248 18.51 29.68 28.18
N ARG A 249 19.64 30.20 27.68
CA ARG A 249 20.16 29.89 26.33
C ARG A 249 21.51 29.17 26.43
N ILE A 250 21.70 28.10 25.68
CA ILE A 250 23.00 27.42 25.50
C ILE A 250 23.95 28.35 24.75
N THR A 251 25.20 28.45 25.21
CA THR A 251 26.25 29.28 24.57
C THR A 251 27.42 28.45 24.05
N GLU A 252 27.99 27.57 24.89
CA GLU A 252 29.08 26.66 24.51
C GLU A 252 29.00 25.34 25.28
N MET A 253 29.63 24.29 24.74
CA MET A 253 29.69 22.95 25.35
C MET A 253 30.99 22.81 26.14
N VAL A 254 30.88 22.34 27.39
CA VAL A 254 31.99 22.24 28.35
C VAL A 254 32.46 20.79 28.54
N SER A 255 31.55 19.81 28.46
CA SER A 255 31.87 18.38 28.50
C SER A 255 30.88 17.56 27.68
N GLU A 256 31.33 16.43 27.13
CA GLU A 256 30.54 15.55 26.25
C GLU A 256 29.86 14.40 26.99
N GLU A 257 30.50 13.83 28.00
CA GLU A 257 29.93 12.79 28.88
C GLU A 257 30.16 13.14 30.36
N PRO A 258 29.09 13.41 31.16
CA PRO A 258 27.74 13.74 30.70
C PRO A 258 27.68 15.15 30.08
N LEU A 259 26.74 15.37 29.16
CA LEU A 259 26.66 16.62 28.39
C LEU A 259 26.48 17.84 29.32
N THR A 260 27.52 18.68 29.39
CA THR A 260 27.58 19.86 30.26
C THR A 260 27.75 21.09 29.39
N VAL A 261 26.91 22.09 29.60
CA VAL A 261 26.81 23.31 28.77
C VAL A 261 26.92 24.57 29.61
N LYS A 262 27.49 25.61 29.02
CA LYS A 262 27.49 26.97 29.56
C LYS A 262 26.25 27.70 29.05
N VAL A 263 25.62 28.46 29.94
CA VAL A 263 24.29 29.04 29.72
C VAL A 263 24.23 30.52 30.09
N ASP A 264 23.47 31.27 29.30
CA ASP A 264 23.07 32.65 29.59
C ASP A 264 21.64 32.70 30.15
N HIS A 265 21.39 33.63 31.07
CA HIS A 265 20.12 33.74 31.82
C HIS A 265 19.20 34.76 31.15
N LEU A 266 18.22 34.26 30.40
CA LEU A 266 17.31 35.10 29.64
C LEU A 266 16.38 35.89 30.57
N LYS A 267 16.30 37.20 30.34
CA LYS A 267 15.37 38.12 30.99
C LYS A 267 14.29 38.54 29.99
N ASP A 268 13.07 38.77 30.47
CA ASP A 268 12.00 39.35 29.67
C ASP A 268 12.41 40.75 29.17
N LYS A 269 11.91 41.15 27.99
CA LYS A 269 12.06 42.52 27.50
C LYS A 269 11.31 43.47 28.46
N PRO A 270 11.80 44.70 28.70
CA PRO A 270 11.04 45.68 29.47
C PRO A 270 9.70 45.96 28.79
N PHE A 271 8.62 45.90 29.56
CA PHE A 271 7.25 46.13 29.12
C PHE A 271 6.57 47.08 30.11
N ASP A 272 5.56 47.81 29.65
CA ASP A 272 4.75 48.65 30.53
C ASP A 272 3.72 47.78 31.27
N MET A 273 3.67 47.89 32.60
CA MET A 273 2.69 47.19 33.43
C MET A 273 1.28 47.77 33.27
N ASP A 274 1.18 49.02 32.80
CA ASP A 274 -0.07 49.76 32.65
C ASP A 274 -0.66 49.74 31.22
N ASP A 275 -0.02 49.07 30.26
CA ASP A 275 -0.54 48.90 28.89
C ASP A 275 -1.92 48.18 28.88
N ASP A 276 -2.96 48.89 28.42
CA ASP A 276 -4.33 48.39 28.29
C ASP A 276 -4.45 47.18 27.36
N VAL A 277 -3.57 47.03 26.36
CA VAL A 277 -3.56 45.88 25.44
C VAL A 277 -3.02 44.63 26.15
N ILE A 278 -1.98 44.77 26.98
CA ILE A 278 -1.47 43.68 27.84
C ILE A 278 -2.53 43.30 28.88
N LYS A 279 -3.13 44.29 29.55
CA LYS A 279 -4.24 44.09 30.50
C LYS A 279 -5.39 43.31 29.84
N ALA A 280 -5.92 43.79 28.71
CA ALA A 280 -7.03 43.15 28.00
C ALA A 280 -6.70 41.72 27.56
N THR A 281 -5.51 41.50 27.00
CA THR A 281 -5.06 40.14 26.59
C THR A 281 -4.97 39.21 27.80
N SER A 282 -4.46 39.71 28.94
CA SER A 282 -4.38 38.91 30.18
C SER A 282 -5.76 38.53 30.75
N PHE A 283 -6.75 39.42 30.67
CA PHE A 283 -8.12 39.11 31.10
C PHE A 283 -8.79 38.05 30.21
N GLU A 284 -8.54 38.06 28.91
CA GLU A 284 -9.04 37.07 27.96
C GLU A 284 -8.34 35.69 28.14
N VAL A 285 -7.04 35.68 28.48
CA VAL A 285 -6.33 34.47 28.93
C VAL A 285 -6.94 33.92 30.23
N ILE A 286 -7.23 34.78 31.21
CA ILE A 286 -7.90 34.39 32.48
C ILE A 286 -9.34 33.90 32.23
N SER A 287 -10.04 34.47 31.25
CA SER A 287 -11.40 34.07 30.88
C SER A 287 -11.42 32.69 30.23
N THR A 288 -10.55 32.46 29.23
CA THR A 288 -10.42 31.17 28.55
C THR A 288 -9.90 30.07 29.50
N LEU A 289 -8.96 30.39 30.39
CA LEU A 289 -8.50 29.50 31.47
C LEU A 289 -9.67 28.98 32.31
N ARG A 290 -10.53 29.90 32.78
CA ARG A 290 -11.68 29.58 33.64
C ARG A 290 -12.67 28.63 32.96
N ASP A 291 -12.82 28.72 31.63
CA ASP A 291 -13.67 27.80 30.88
C ASP A 291 -13.05 26.40 30.77
N VAL A 292 -11.76 26.27 30.46
CA VAL A 292 -11.06 24.97 30.43
C VAL A 292 -11.12 24.26 31.79
N LEU A 293 -10.97 25.00 32.89
CA LEU A 293 -11.04 24.48 34.27
C LEU A 293 -12.47 24.09 34.73
N LYS A 294 -13.52 24.51 34.03
CA LYS A 294 -14.88 23.96 34.23
C LYS A 294 -15.00 22.59 33.58
N THR A 295 -14.53 22.47 32.33
CA THR A 295 -14.76 21.30 31.47
C THR A 295 -13.98 20.07 31.92
N SER A 296 -12.74 20.23 32.39
CA SER A 296 -11.94 19.12 32.93
C SER A 296 -11.78 19.20 34.45
N SER A 297 -12.05 18.10 35.15
CA SER A 297 -11.85 17.98 36.60
C SER A 297 -10.37 17.89 36.98
N LEU A 298 -9.58 17.16 36.18
CA LEU A 298 -8.18 16.81 36.46
C LEU A 298 -7.25 18.02 36.62
N TRP A 299 -7.59 19.15 35.98
CA TRP A 299 -6.77 20.37 36.07
C TRP A 299 -6.99 21.15 37.36
N ARG A 300 -8.10 20.97 38.09
CA ARG A 300 -8.38 21.74 39.31
C ARG A 300 -7.35 21.49 40.40
N ASP A 301 -6.95 20.24 40.58
CA ASP A 301 -5.95 19.84 41.57
C ASP A 301 -4.56 20.40 41.21
N HIS A 302 -4.19 20.35 39.92
CA HIS A 302 -2.93 20.92 39.40
C HIS A 302 -2.84 22.44 39.62
N VAL A 303 -3.93 23.18 39.39
CA VAL A 303 -3.99 24.63 39.68
C VAL A 303 -3.81 24.89 41.18
N GLN A 304 -4.43 24.07 42.03
CA GLN A 304 -4.32 24.20 43.49
C GLN A 304 -2.90 23.92 44.00
N THR A 305 -2.18 22.95 43.43
CA THR A 305 -0.75 22.72 43.72
C THR A 305 0.12 23.88 43.23
N TYR A 306 -0.09 24.37 41.99
CA TYR A 306 0.72 25.45 41.44
C TYR A 306 0.60 26.75 42.26
N THR A 307 -0.62 27.08 42.70
CA THR A 307 -0.93 28.28 43.50
C THR A 307 -0.32 28.23 44.92
N GLN A 308 0.13 27.06 45.39
CA GLN A 308 0.82 26.92 46.69
C GLN A 308 2.33 27.17 46.59
N HIS A 309 2.95 26.90 45.44
CA HIS A 309 4.41 26.98 45.28
C HIS A 309 4.88 28.30 44.67
N ILE A 310 3.99 29.06 44.04
CA ILE A 310 4.30 30.31 43.34
C ILE A 310 3.36 31.40 43.83
N GLY A 311 3.93 32.55 44.18
CA GLY A 311 3.17 33.74 44.56
C GLY A 311 2.45 34.40 43.38
N GLU A 312 2.23 35.71 43.49
CA GLU A 312 1.31 36.46 42.61
C GLU A 312 1.52 36.24 41.09
N PHE A 313 0.40 36.11 40.38
CA PHE A 313 0.32 35.88 38.93
C PHE A 313 0.66 37.16 38.15
N THR A 314 1.95 37.38 37.91
CA THR A 314 2.41 38.41 36.96
C THR A 314 2.13 38.00 35.52
N TYR A 315 1.98 38.97 34.60
CA TYR A 315 1.67 38.70 33.18
C TYR A 315 2.60 37.67 32.50
N PRO A 316 3.94 37.68 32.71
CA PRO A 316 4.81 36.64 32.13
C PRO A 316 4.48 35.24 32.64
N ARG A 317 4.23 35.09 33.96
CA ARG A 317 3.89 33.82 34.61
C ARG A 317 2.51 33.30 34.18
N LEU A 318 1.56 34.20 33.92
CA LEU A 318 0.24 33.83 33.39
C LEU A 318 0.36 33.22 31.98
N ALA A 319 1.24 33.77 31.14
CA ALA A 319 1.49 33.24 29.80
C ALA A 319 2.18 31.86 29.85
N ASP A 320 3.20 31.70 30.70
CA ASP A 320 3.86 30.41 30.94
C ASP A 320 2.85 29.37 31.51
N PHE A 321 2.00 29.79 32.45
CA PHE A 321 0.98 28.93 33.08
C PHE A 321 -0.06 28.40 32.09
N GLY A 322 -0.59 29.26 31.21
CA GLY A 322 -1.51 28.82 30.16
C GLY A 322 -0.86 27.84 29.18
N ALA A 323 0.36 28.13 28.71
CA ALA A 323 1.08 27.29 27.76
C ALA A 323 1.59 25.97 28.36
N ALA A 324 1.72 25.88 29.69
CA ALA A 324 2.04 24.66 30.42
C ALA A 324 0.81 23.81 30.81
N ILE A 325 -0.42 24.34 30.72
CA ILE A 325 -1.67 23.57 30.89
C ILE A 325 -2.18 23.00 29.56
N CYS A 326 -2.12 23.75 28.45
CA CYS A 326 -2.63 23.28 27.15
C CYS A 326 -1.98 21.94 26.70
N GLY A 327 -2.71 21.08 26.01
CA GLY A 327 -2.19 19.91 25.28
C GLY A 327 -1.49 20.27 23.97
N ALA A 328 -0.79 21.41 23.93
CA ALA A 328 -0.23 22.01 22.73
C ALA A 328 0.92 21.17 22.13
N ASN A 329 1.06 21.23 20.80
CA ASN A 329 2.20 20.64 20.09
C ASN A 329 3.53 21.19 20.64
N ARG A 330 4.52 20.32 20.83
CA ARG A 330 5.82 20.66 21.44
C ARG A 330 6.51 21.89 20.82
N HIS A 331 6.40 22.05 19.51
CA HIS A 331 6.94 23.20 18.76
C HIS A 331 6.26 24.52 19.16
N GLN A 332 4.93 24.55 19.25
CA GLN A 332 4.18 25.74 19.67
C GLN A 332 4.39 26.05 21.17
N ALA A 333 4.56 25.03 22.01
CA ALA A 333 4.96 25.23 23.41
C ALA A 333 6.37 25.83 23.52
N GLN A 334 7.30 25.40 22.66
CA GLN A 334 8.66 25.93 22.59
C GLN A 334 8.70 27.38 22.07
N GLU A 335 7.88 27.74 21.09
CA GLU A 335 7.71 29.14 20.62
C GLU A 335 7.36 30.10 21.78
N VAL A 336 6.47 29.69 22.70
CA VAL A 336 6.11 30.48 23.90
C VAL A 336 7.27 30.57 24.90
N LEU A 337 8.11 29.54 25.01
CA LEU A 337 9.33 29.54 25.83
C LEU A 337 10.46 30.38 25.20
N GLU A 338 10.51 30.51 23.88
CA GLU A 338 11.52 31.27 23.16
C GLU A 338 11.21 32.78 23.10
N GLU A 339 9.94 33.19 23.00
CA GLU A 339 9.59 34.63 22.92
C GLU A 339 9.77 35.37 24.27
N LEU A 340 10.54 36.46 24.23
CA LEU A 340 10.91 37.34 25.35
C LEU A 340 10.01 38.58 25.48
N ASP A 341 9.13 38.82 24.51
CA ASP A 341 8.09 39.86 24.51
C ASP A 341 6.81 39.34 25.20
N VAL A 342 6.44 39.95 26.32
CA VAL A 342 5.32 39.50 27.18
C VAL A 342 3.96 39.62 26.48
N HIS A 343 3.76 40.65 25.65
CA HIS A 343 2.52 40.85 24.91
C HIS A 343 2.36 39.77 23.82
N LYS A 344 3.41 39.50 23.05
CA LYS A 344 3.39 38.42 22.05
C LYS A 344 3.22 37.05 22.71
N ARG A 345 3.93 36.79 23.81
CA ARG A 345 3.83 35.54 24.58
C ARG A 345 2.39 35.29 25.06
N LEU A 346 1.73 36.28 25.65
CA LEU A 346 0.31 36.19 26.04
C LEU A 346 -0.60 35.87 24.86
N ARG A 347 -0.34 36.43 23.67
CA ARG A 347 -1.13 36.16 22.46
C ARG A 347 -0.95 34.74 21.94
N LEU A 348 0.27 34.22 21.90
CA LEU A 348 0.57 32.83 21.53
C LEU A 348 -0.08 31.85 22.52
N THR A 349 0.06 32.10 23.82
CA THR A 349 -0.63 31.32 24.87
C THR A 349 -2.16 31.34 24.66
N LEU A 350 -2.75 32.50 24.35
CA LEU A 350 -4.19 32.61 24.14
C LEU A 350 -4.68 31.79 22.94
N GLU A 351 -3.91 31.72 21.85
CA GLU A 351 -4.25 30.91 20.69
C GLU A 351 -4.26 29.41 21.02
N LEU A 352 -3.26 28.95 21.78
CA LEU A 352 -3.21 27.58 22.29
C LEU A 352 -4.39 27.24 23.20
N MET A 353 -4.75 28.16 24.09
CA MET A 353 -5.88 27.97 25.02
C MET A 353 -7.24 27.96 24.31
N LYS A 354 -7.38 28.64 23.17
CA LYS A 354 -8.59 28.55 22.33
C LYS A 354 -8.70 27.20 21.62
N LYS A 355 -7.60 26.70 21.06
CA LYS A 355 -7.52 25.34 20.46
C LYS A 355 -7.85 24.25 21.49
N GLU A 356 -7.28 24.32 22.70
CA GLU A 356 -7.57 23.39 23.80
C GLU A 356 -9.07 23.36 24.18
N ARG A 357 -9.70 24.53 24.24
CA ARG A 357 -11.13 24.69 24.54
C ARG A 357 -12.04 24.13 23.44
N GLU A 358 -11.58 24.08 22.20
CA GLU A 358 -12.30 23.45 21.08
C GLU A 358 -12.17 21.93 21.11
N ILE A 359 -10.96 21.40 21.32
CA ILE A 359 -10.70 19.96 21.51
C ILE A 359 -11.54 19.43 22.68
N SER A 360 -11.57 20.14 23.81
CA SER A 360 -12.37 19.78 24.99
C SER A 360 -13.86 19.63 24.69
N LYS A 361 -14.43 20.53 23.87
CA LYS A 361 -15.86 20.47 23.45
C LYS A 361 -16.13 19.30 22.51
N ILE A 362 -15.21 18.99 21.61
CA ILE A 362 -15.33 17.85 20.71
C ILE A 362 -15.31 16.55 21.52
N GLN A 363 -14.41 16.43 22.51
CA GLN A 363 -14.38 15.30 23.44
C GLN A 363 -15.68 15.16 24.25
N GLU A 364 -16.23 16.26 24.78
CA GLU A 364 -17.53 16.25 25.48
C GLU A 364 -18.69 15.80 24.57
N THR A 365 -18.66 16.21 23.30
CA THR A 365 -19.67 15.83 22.30
C THR A 365 -19.56 14.35 21.92
N ILE A 366 -18.34 13.84 21.76
CA ILE A 366 -18.06 12.41 21.53
C ILE A 366 -18.50 11.57 22.74
N ALA A 367 -18.20 12.01 23.96
CA ALA A 367 -18.62 11.34 25.18
C ALA A 367 -20.15 11.20 25.26
N LYS A 368 -20.88 12.30 24.99
CA LYS A 368 -22.36 12.28 24.93
C LYS A 368 -22.90 11.35 23.85
N ALA A 369 -22.35 11.37 22.64
CA ALA A 369 -22.75 10.46 21.57
C ALA A 369 -22.47 8.98 21.91
N ILE A 370 -21.40 8.70 22.66
CA ILE A 370 -21.09 7.37 23.19
C ILE A 370 -22.07 6.98 24.31
N GLU A 371 -22.42 7.88 25.23
CA GLU A 371 -23.43 7.63 26.28
C GLU A 371 -24.84 7.42 25.70
N GLU A 372 -25.25 8.18 24.69
CA GLU A 372 -26.50 7.96 23.95
C GLU A 372 -26.50 6.60 23.24
N LYS A 373 -25.38 6.21 22.63
CA LYS A 373 -25.25 4.89 21.99
C LYS A 373 -25.28 3.76 23.02
N ILE A 374 -24.52 3.86 24.12
CA ILE A 374 -24.46 2.85 25.19
C ILE A 374 -25.82 2.73 25.89
N SER A 375 -26.49 3.84 26.21
CA SER A 375 -27.83 3.79 26.81
C SER A 375 -28.88 3.26 25.82
N GLY A 376 -28.74 3.54 24.52
CA GLY A 376 -29.53 2.91 23.46
C GLY A 376 -29.32 1.40 23.36
N GLU A 377 -28.08 0.92 23.44
CA GLU A 377 -27.72 -0.50 23.44
C GLU A 377 -28.16 -1.20 24.74
N GLN A 378 -27.98 -0.58 25.91
CA GLN A 378 -28.50 -1.08 27.20
C GLN A 378 -30.03 -1.14 27.22
N ARG A 379 -30.72 -0.13 26.66
CA ARG A 379 -32.18 -0.15 26.54
C ARG A 379 -32.66 -1.23 25.59
N ARG A 380 -31.97 -1.46 24.45
CA ARG A 380 -32.23 -2.58 23.55
C ARG A 380 -31.94 -3.93 24.20
N TYR A 381 -30.86 -4.05 24.98
CA TYR A 381 -30.53 -5.25 25.75
C TYR A 381 -31.64 -5.57 26.77
N LEU A 382 -32.07 -4.59 27.55
CA LEU A 382 -33.15 -4.75 28.54
C LEU A 382 -34.49 -5.08 27.86
N LEU A 383 -34.82 -4.44 26.74
CA LEU A 383 -36.01 -4.77 25.95
C LEU A 383 -35.93 -6.18 25.33
N ASN A 384 -34.74 -6.65 24.96
CA ASN A 384 -34.53 -8.00 24.44
C ASN A 384 -34.58 -9.07 25.55
N GLU A 385 -34.04 -8.80 26.75
CA GLU A 385 -34.24 -9.61 27.95
C GLU A 385 -35.74 -9.72 28.29
N GLN A 386 -36.46 -8.58 28.29
CA GLN A 386 -37.90 -8.55 28.52
C GLN A 386 -38.68 -9.30 27.42
N LEU A 387 -38.35 -9.11 26.14
CA LEU A 387 -38.94 -9.87 25.04
C LEU A 387 -38.63 -11.37 25.14
N LYS A 388 -37.44 -11.75 25.64
CA LYS A 388 -37.05 -13.15 25.83
C LYS A 388 -37.81 -13.79 27.00
N ALA A 389 -38.03 -13.05 28.09
CA ALA A 389 -38.91 -13.46 29.18
C ALA A 389 -40.36 -13.61 28.71
N ILE A 390 -40.90 -12.62 27.99
CA ILE A 390 -42.26 -12.63 27.44
C ILE A 390 -42.45 -13.78 26.43
N LYS A 391 -41.50 -14.01 25.51
CA LYS A 391 -41.54 -15.16 24.58
C LYS A 391 -41.58 -16.50 25.34
N LYS A 392 -40.83 -16.61 26.44
CA LYS A 392 -40.77 -17.80 27.29
C LYS A 392 -42.08 -18.04 28.06
N GLU A 393 -42.74 -16.98 28.53
CA GLU A 393 -44.09 -17.07 29.13
C GLU A 393 -45.18 -17.39 28.10
N LEU A 394 -45.02 -16.94 26.85
CA LEU A 394 -45.96 -17.21 25.74
C LEU A 394 -45.83 -18.62 25.14
N GLY A 395 -44.81 -19.40 25.52
CA GLY A 395 -44.62 -20.78 25.02
C GLY A 395 -44.21 -20.91 23.56
N VAL A 396 -43.93 -19.81 22.85
CA VAL A 396 -43.50 -19.81 21.44
C VAL A 396 -41.97 -19.94 21.38
N GLU A 397 -41.45 -21.10 21.78
CA GLU A 397 -40.02 -21.42 21.73
C GLU A 397 -39.54 -21.85 20.34
N THR A 398 -39.63 -20.94 19.36
CA THR A 398 -38.66 -20.94 18.26
C THR A 398 -37.40 -20.21 18.77
N ASP A 399 -36.50 -20.95 19.44
CA ASP A 399 -35.19 -20.41 19.83
C ASP A 399 -34.42 -19.99 18.57
N ASP A 400 -33.65 -18.91 18.62
CA ASP A 400 -32.95 -18.38 17.42
C ASP A 400 -31.95 -19.42 16.85
N LYS A 401 -31.48 -20.36 17.69
CA LYS A 401 -30.70 -21.55 17.28
C LYS A 401 -31.49 -22.56 16.45
N SER A 402 -32.77 -22.77 16.77
CA SER A 402 -33.64 -23.72 16.05
C SER A 402 -33.90 -23.24 14.63
N ALA A 403 -34.26 -21.96 14.47
CA ALA A 403 -34.44 -21.32 13.16
C ALA A 403 -33.15 -21.33 12.31
N LEU A 404 -31.97 -21.15 12.92
CA LEU A 404 -30.69 -21.33 12.23
C LEU A 404 -30.44 -22.79 11.81
N SER A 405 -30.78 -23.76 12.68
CA SER A 405 -30.65 -25.20 12.38
C SER A 405 -31.57 -25.63 11.22
N GLU A 406 -32.81 -25.14 11.22
CA GLU A 406 -33.81 -25.41 10.18
C GLU A 406 -33.38 -24.79 8.84
N LYS A 407 -32.93 -23.53 8.85
CA LYS A 407 -32.39 -22.85 7.66
C LYS A 407 -31.19 -23.55 7.04
N PHE A 408 -30.36 -24.23 7.83
CA PHE A 408 -29.28 -25.06 7.28
C PHE A 408 -29.81 -26.38 6.70
N LYS A 409 -30.76 -27.05 7.35
CA LYS A 409 -31.42 -28.26 6.81
C LYS A 409 -32.13 -27.99 5.48
N GLU A 410 -32.90 -26.90 5.40
CA GLU A 410 -33.62 -26.44 4.20
C GLU A 410 -32.70 -26.29 2.97
N ARG A 411 -31.43 -25.92 3.16
CA ARG A 411 -30.41 -25.87 2.09
C ARG A 411 -29.85 -27.25 1.72
N ILE A 412 -29.72 -28.15 2.69
CA ILE A 412 -29.12 -29.47 2.56
C ILE A 412 -30.10 -30.45 1.89
N ASP A 413 -31.33 -30.52 2.40
CA ASP A 413 -32.34 -31.50 2.02
C ASP A 413 -32.55 -31.63 0.48
N PRO A 414 -32.71 -30.55 -0.33
CA PRO A 414 -32.86 -30.67 -1.78
C PRO A 414 -31.60 -31.14 -2.54
N ASN A 415 -30.43 -31.19 -1.88
CA ASN A 415 -29.18 -31.69 -2.48
C ASN A 415 -28.59 -32.86 -1.68
N LYS A 416 -29.31 -33.46 -0.71
CA LYS A 416 -28.74 -34.43 0.24
C LYS A 416 -28.15 -35.67 -0.43
N GLU A 417 -28.70 -36.10 -1.56
CA GLU A 417 -28.19 -37.21 -2.38
C GLU A 417 -26.94 -36.88 -3.22
N LYS A 418 -26.66 -35.59 -3.44
CA LYS A 418 -25.51 -35.10 -4.23
C LYS A 418 -24.28 -34.79 -3.38
N ILE A 419 -24.47 -34.60 -2.07
CA ILE A 419 -23.38 -34.28 -1.13
C ILE A 419 -22.62 -35.59 -0.82
N PRO A 420 -21.28 -35.62 -0.92
CA PRO A 420 -20.51 -36.81 -0.56
C PRO A 420 -20.76 -37.23 0.89
N ALA A 421 -20.93 -38.53 1.15
CA ALA A 421 -21.34 -39.04 2.46
C ALA A 421 -20.43 -38.59 3.64
N HIS A 422 -19.13 -38.41 3.40
CA HIS A 422 -18.20 -37.90 4.41
C HIS A 422 -18.45 -36.42 4.76
N VAL A 423 -18.80 -35.59 3.78
CA VAL A 423 -19.17 -34.17 4.00
C VAL A 423 -20.50 -34.09 4.74
N LEU A 424 -21.46 -34.94 4.37
CA LEU A 424 -22.77 -35.05 5.02
C LEU A 424 -22.62 -35.40 6.51
N GLN A 425 -21.77 -36.37 6.86
CA GLN A 425 -21.46 -36.69 8.26
C GLN A 425 -20.87 -35.47 9.01
N VAL A 426 -19.88 -34.78 8.44
CA VAL A 426 -19.26 -33.59 9.05
C VAL A 426 -20.28 -32.44 9.25
N ILE A 427 -21.25 -32.30 8.34
CA ILE A 427 -22.36 -31.35 8.49
C ILE A 427 -23.28 -31.73 9.65
N GLU A 428 -23.65 -33.00 9.81
CA GLU A 428 -24.53 -33.46 10.89
C GLU A 428 -23.84 -33.40 12.27
N GLU A 429 -22.52 -33.66 12.34
CA GLU A 429 -21.69 -33.46 13.54
C GLU A 429 -21.57 -31.98 13.94
N GLU A 430 -21.34 -31.07 12.99
CA GLU A 430 -21.24 -29.63 13.30
C GLU A 430 -22.61 -28.97 13.54
N LEU A 431 -23.70 -29.49 12.97
CA LEU A 431 -25.07 -29.06 13.31
C LEU A 431 -25.46 -29.44 14.74
N THR A 432 -25.14 -30.67 15.19
CA THR A 432 -25.39 -31.08 16.58
C THR A 432 -24.52 -30.29 17.57
N LYS A 433 -23.26 -30.00 17.21
CA LYS A 433 -22.38 -29.08 17.96
C LYS A 433 -22.93 -27.64 18.03
N LEU A 434 -23.49 -27.10 16.95
CA LEU A 434 -24.10 -25.75 16.94
C LEU A 434 -25.26 -25.62 17.93
N GLN A 435 -26.05 -26.67 18.12
CA GLN A 435 -27.18 -26.67 19.07
C GLN A 435 -26.72 -26.66 20.54
N LEU A 436 -25.64 -27.40 20.84
CA LEU A 436 -25.03 -27.47 22.17
C LEU A 436 -24.33 -26.16 22.57
N LEU A 437 -23.73 -25.44 21.63
CA LEU A 437 -22.97 -24.20 21.90
C LEU A 437 -23.87 -23.03 22.33
N GLU A 438 -23.37 -22.18 23.23
CA GLU A 438 -24.01 -20.91 23.57
C GLU A 438 -23.79 -19.84 22.48
N ALA A 439 -24.82 -19.07 22.14
CA ALA A 439 -24.76 -18.05 21.08
C ALA A 439 -23.81 -16.87 21.40
N SER A 440 -23.42 -16.72 22.66
CA SER A 440 -22.40 -15.82 23.19
C SER A 440 -20.96 -16.26 22.88
N SER A 441 -20.74 -17.54 22.53
CA SER A 441 -19.41 -18.10 22.32
C SER A 441 -18.77 -17.66 21.00
N SER A 442 -17.46 -17.47 21.01
CA SER A 442 -16.66 -17.33 19.78
C SER A 442 -16.77 -18.57 18.89
N GLU A 443 -16.82 -19.77 19.47
CA GLU A 443 -16.95 -21.04 18.76
C GLU A 443 -18.30 -21.19 18.04
N PHE A 444 -19.38 -20.59 18.57
CA PHE A 444 -20.68 -20.57 17.91
C PHE A 444 -20.62 -19.78 16.60
N ASN A 445 -19.94 -18.63 16.60
CA ASN A 445 -19.76 -17.83 15.39
C ASN A 445 -18.84 -18.52 14.36
N VAL A 446 -17.78 -19.20 14.81
CA VAL A 446 -16.91 -19.99 13.91
C VAL A 446 -17.68 -21.17 13.30
N THR A 447 -18.42 -21.94 14.11
CA THR A 447 -19.20 -23.10 13.66
C THR A 447 -20.35 -22.68 12.72
N ARG A 448 -21.05 -21.59 13.04
CA ARG A 448 -22.08 -20.98 12.18
C ARG A 448 -21.52 -20.57 10.82
N ASN A 449 -20.36 -19.91 10.80
CA ASN A 449 -19.73 -19.48 9.55
C ASN A 449 -19.26 -20.68 8.72
N TYR A 450 -18.67 -21.69 9.36
CA TYR A 450 -18.26 -22.94 8.72
C TYR A 450 -19.45 -23.67 8.07
N LEU A 451 -20.58 -23.78 8.77
CA LEU A 451 -21.83 -24.34 8.22
C LEU A 451 -22.41 -23.49 7.08
N ASP A 452 -22.33 -22.16 7.12
CA ASP A 452 -22.74 -21.31 5.98
C ASP A 452 -21.84 -21.51 4.75
N TRP A 453 -20.54 -21.77 4.93
CA TRP A 453 -19.66 -22.13 3.81
C TRP A 453 -20.00 -23.52 3.24
N LEU A 454 -20.13 -24.55 4.08
CA LEU A 454 -20.47 -25.91 3.62
C LEU A 454 -21.83 -26.01 2.93
N THR A 455 -22.85 -25.32 3.46
CA THR A 455 -24.25 -25.39 2.94
C THR A 455 -24.53 -24.53 1.71
N ILE A 456 -23.60 -23.65 1.32
CA ILE A 456 -23.72 -22.85 0.08
C ILE A 456 -22.91 -23.45 -1.08
N LEU A 457 -21.98 -24.37 -0.82
CA LEU A 457 -21.20 -25.00 -1.88
C LEU A 457 -22.09 -25.84 -2.82
N PRO A 458 -21.88 -25.76 -4.16
CA PRO A 458 -22.76 -26.35 -5.17
C PRO A 458 -22.49 -27.85 -5.39
N TRP A 459 -22.54 -28.66 -4.33
CA TRP A 459 -22.27 -30.10 -4.37
C TRP A 459 -23.11 -30.82 -5.43
N GLY A 460 -22.44 -31.43 -6.41
CA GLY A 460 -23.07 -32.15 -7.53
C GLY A 460 -23.95 -31.31 -8.47
N ASN A 461 -23.92 -29.98 -8.36
CA ASN A 461 -24.68 -29.08 -9.23
C ASN A 461 -23.81 -28.57 -10.38
N TYR A 462 -24.07 -29.07 -11.59
CA TYR A 462 -23.31 -28.77 -12.80
C TYR A 462 -24.13 -27.90 -13.76
N SER A 463 -23.46 -27.06 -14.55
CA SER A 463 -24.04 -26.33 -15.68
C SER A 463 -24.04 -27.19 -16.94
N ASP A 464 -25.08 -27.06 -17.78
CA ASP A 464 -25.22 -27.80 -19.03
C ASP A 464 -24.14 -27.41 -20.05
N GLU A 465 -23.29 -28.36 -20.42
CA GLU A 465 -22.12 -28.11 -21.26
C GLU A 465 -22.43 -28.22 -22.75
N ASN A 466 -22.10 -27.18 -23.52
CA ASN A 466 -22.29 -27.17 -24.97
C ASN A 466 -20.99 -27.52 -25.71
N PHE A 467 -20.96 -28.68 -26.37
CA PHE A 467 -19.84 -29.12 -27.20
C PHE A 467 -20.08 -28.92 -28.71
N ASP A 468 -20.93 -27.96 -29.10
CA ASP A 468 -21.09 -27.63 -30.51
C ASP A 468 -19.96 -26.75 -31.05
N VAL A 469 -19.16 -27.34 -31.95
CA VAL A 469 -18.00 -26.71 -32.58
C VAL A 469 -18.41 -25.57 -33.51
N VAL A 470 -19.56 -25.68 -34.20
CA VAL A 470 -20.05 -24.64 -35.13
C VAL A 470 -20.46 -23.38 -34.36
N ARG A 471 -21.28 -23.53 -33.31
CA ARG A 471 -21.62 -22.43 -32.39
C ARG A 471 -20.40 -21.90 -31.64
N ALA A 472 -19.44 -22.75 -31.26
CA ALA A 472 -18.20 -22.31 -30.62
C ALA A 472 -17.36 -21.42 -31.55
N GLN A 473 -17.22 -21.81 -32.82
CA GLN A 473 -16.55 -21.00 -33.83
C GLN A 473 -17.26 -19.66 -34.02
N GLN A 474 -18.59 -19.65 -34.18
CA GLN A 474 -19.38 -18.41 -34.30
C GLN A 474 -19.17 -17.46 -33.12
N ILE A 475 -19.10 -17.97 -31.88
CA ILE A 475 -18.86 -17.15 -30.68
C ILE A 475 -17.42 -16.61 -30.63
N LEU A 476 -16.43 -17.41 -31.05
CA LEU A 476 -15.04 -16.97 -31.11
C LEU A 476 -14.78 -15.94 -32.22
N ASP A 477 -15.49 -16.05 -33.35
CA ASP A 477 -15.46 -15.10 -34.45
C ASP A 477 -16.30 -13.83 -34.17
N GLU A 478 -17.37 -13.93 -33.39
CA GLU A 478 -18.11 -12.78 -32.85
C GLU A 478 -17.24 -11.98 -31.89
N ASP A 479 -16.61 -12.64 -30.90
CA ASP A 479 -15.90 -11.98 -29.80
C ASP A 479 -14.47 -11.49 -30.17
N HIS A 480 -13.83 -12.01 -31.24
CA HIS A 480 -12.42 -11.68 -31.61
C HIS A 480 -12.17 -11.60 -33.12
N TYR A 481 -11.51 -10.53 -33.56
CA TYR A 481 -10.98 -10.42 -34.93
C TYR A 481 -9.69 -11.24 -35.13
N GLY A 482 -9.51 -11.81 -36.32
CA GLY A 482 -8.31 -12.57 -36.69
C GLY A 482 -8.11 -13.83 -35.83
N LEU A 483 -6.86 -14.06 -35.40
CA LEU A 483 -6.46 -15.15 -34.49
C LEU A 483 -6.85 -16.58 -34.95
N SER A 484 -6.78 -16.85 -36.26
CA SER A 484 -7.07 -18.15 -36.89
C SER A 484 -6.55 -19.35 -36.10
N ASP A 485 -5.23 -19.35 -35.86
CA ASP A 485 -4.51 -20.51 -35.33
C ASP A 485 -4.89 -20.75 -33.86
N VAL A 486 -5.11 -19.67 -33.10
CA VAL A 486 -5.55 -19.71 -31.70
C VAL A 486 -6.98 -20.24 -31.60
N LYS A 487 -7.87 -19.81 -32.50
CA LYS A 487 -9.25 -20.31 -32.60
C LYS A 487 -9.27 -21.79 -32.99
N GLU A 488 -8.46 -22.19 -33.97
CA GLU A 488 -8.35 -23.59 -34.40
C GLU A 488 -7.91 -24.50 -33.23
N ARG A 489 -6.88 -24.13 -32.44
CA ARG A 489 -6.50 -24.86 -31.21
C ARG A 489 -7.62 -24.96 -30.18
N ILE A 490 -8.41 -23.90 -30.01
CA ILE A 490 -9.56 -23.93 -29.09
C ILE A 490 -10.66 -24.86 -29.63
N LEU A 491 -10.89 -24.90 -30.94
CA LEU A 491 -11.86 -25.79 -31.58
C LEU A 491 -11.39 -27.26 -31.57
N GLU A 492 -10.09 -27.53 -31.75
CA GLU A 492 -9.47 -28.85 -31.51
C GLU A 492 -9.78 -29.34 -30.08
N PHE A 493 -9.53 -28.50 -29.07
CA PHE A 493 -9.81 -28.82 -27.66
C PHE A 493 -11.30 -29.12 -27.43
N ILE A 494 -12.22 -28.30 -27.96
CA ILE A 494 -13.67 -28.52 -27.82
C ILE A 494 -14.11 -29.80 -28.53
N ALA A 495 -13.55 -30.11 -29.70
CA ALA A 495 -13.82 -31.34 -30.43
C ALA A 495 -13.33 -32.59 -29.68
N VAL A 496 -12.14 -32.55 -29.07
CA VAL A 496 -11.64 -33.61 -28.19
C VAL A 496 -12.53 -33.79 -26.96
N GLY A 497 -13.00 -32.69 -26.35
CA GLY A 497 -13.98 -32.73 -25.26
C GLY A 497 -15.29 -33.41 -25.66
N ARG A 498 -15.80 -33.09 -26.86
CA ARG A 498 -17.01 -33.73 -27.43
C ARG A 498 -16.83 -35.24 -27.60
N LEU A 499 -15.68 -35.69 -28.09
CA LEU A 499 -15.38 -37.11 -28.30
C LEU A 499 -15.17 -37.88 -26.99
N ARG A 500 -14.66 -37.22 -25.93
CA ARG A 500 -14.49 -37.82 -24.60
C ARG A 500 -15.76 -37.83 -23.75
N GLY A 501 -16.76 -37.02 -24.09
CA GLY A 501 -17.97 -36.82 -23.28
C GLY A 501 -17.75 -36.01 -21.99
N THR A 502 -16.51 -35.56 -21.74
CA THR A 502 -16.13 -34.65 -20.64
C THR A 502 -15.06 -33.68 -21.14
N SER A 503 -15.01 -32.45 -20.62
CA SER A 503 -13.95 -31.48 -20.94
C SER A 503 -12.59 -31.81 -20.30
N GLN A 504 -12.39 -33.02 -19.79
CA GLN A 504 -11.20 -33.36 -19.01
C GLN A 504 -9.99 -33.48 -19.95
N GLY A 505 -9.05 -32.55 -19.81
CA GLY A 505 -7.91 -32.39 -20.70
C GLY A 505 -6.75 -31.66 -20.03
N LYS A 506 -5.74 -31.31 -20.82
CA LYS A 506 -4.61 -30.49 -20.34
C LYS A 506 -5.09 -29.07 -20.01
N ILE A 507 -4.32 -28.40 -19.15
CA ILE A 507 -4.56 -27.01 -18.75
C ILE A 507 -4.16 -26.10 -19.92
N ILE A 508 -5.07 -25.26 -20.42
CA ILE A 508 -4.76 -24.32 -21.50
C ILE A 508 -3.97 -23.15 -20.92
N CYS A 509 -2.79 -22.83 -21.45
CA CYS A 509 -2.02 -21.65 -21.07
C CYS A 509 -1.90 -20.67 -22.24
N LEU A 510 -2.59 -19.54 -22.13
CA LEU A 510 -2.52 -18.46 -23.12
C LEU A 510 -1.29 -17.60 -22.83
N SER A 511 -0.28 -17.68 -23.70
CA SER A 511 0.94 -16.88 -23.64
C SER A 511 0.91 -15.75 -24.67
N GLY A 512 1.72 -14.70 -24.49
CA GLY A 512 1.82 -13.58 -25.44
C GLY A 512 1.97 -12.21 -24.75
N PRO A 513 2.20 -11.12 -25.48
CA PRO A 513 2.40 -9.80 -24.88
C PRO A 513 1.15 -9.28 -24.13
N PRO A 514 1.29 -8.23 -23.29
CA PRO A 514 0.14 -7.62 -22.63
C PRO A 514 -0.79 -6.93 -23.64
N GLY A 515 -2.10 -7.04 -23.42
CA GLY A 515 -3.11 -6.37 -24.26
C GLY A 515 -3.50 -7.10 -25.55
N VAL A 516 -3.16 -8.38 -25.71
CA VAL A 516 -3.56 -9.19 -26.89
C VAL A 516 -4.92 -9.90 -26.75
N GLY A 517 -5.65 -9.71 -25.64
CA GLY A 517 -6.99 -10.31 -25.46
C GLY A 517 -7.04 -11.67 -24.72
N LYS A 518 -5.93 -12.14 -24.13
CA LYS A 518 -5.89 -13.41 -23.35
C LYS A 518 -7.09 -13.60 -22.41
N THR A 519 -7.42 -12.55 -21.65
CA THR A 519 -8.51 -12.55 -20.66
C THR A 519 -9.92 -12.56 -21.30
N SER A 520 -10.10 -11.95 -22.48
CA SER A 520 -11.38 -11.99 -23.20
C SER A 520 -11.56 -13.33 -23.91
N ILE A 521 -10.50 -13.93 -24.46
CA ILE A 521 -10.55 -15.29 -25.05
C ILE A 521 -11.02 -16.31 -24.00
N GLY A 522 -10.48 -16.26 -22.77
CA GLY A 522 -10.95 -17.12 -21.68
C GLY A 522 -12.45 -16.94 -21.33
N ARG A 523 -13.01 -15.75 -21.54
CA ARG A 523 -14.46 -15.49 -21.39
C ARG A 523 -15.26 -16.07 -22.56
N SER A 524 -14.77 -15.95 -23.78
CA SER A 524 -15.40 -16.51 -24.99
C SER A 524 -15.44 -18.04 -24.97
N ILE A 525 -14.39 -18.70 -24.48
CA ILE A 525 -14.38 -20.16 -24.25
C ILE A 525 -15.50 -20.56 -23.26
N ALA A 526 -15.70 -19.80 -22.18
CA ALA A 526 -16.79 -20.04 -21.23
C ALA A 526 -18.17 -19.84 -21.88
N ARG A 527 -18.34 -18.75 -22.66
CA ARG A 527 -19.55 -18.45 -23.44
C ARG A 527 -19.88 -19.56 -24.46
N ALA A 528 -18.88 -20.08 -25.16
CA ALA A 528 -19.02 -21.17 -26.14
C ALA A 528 -19.44 -22.50 -25.48
N LEU A 529 -18.77 -22.87 -24.38
CA LEU A 529 -19.05 -24.09 -23.61
C LEU A 529 -20.31 -24.00 -22.74
N ASN A 530 -20.98 -22.83 -22.68
CA ASN A 530 -22.09 -22.52 -21.77
C ASN A 530 -21.74 -22.64 -20.27
N ARG A 531 -20.45 -22.58 -19.92
CA ARG A 531 -19.96 -22.67 -18.54
C ARG A 531 -19.92 -21.29 -17.87
N LYS A 532 -20.12 -21.26 -16.56
CA LYS A 532 -19.93 -20.05 -15.76
C LYS A 532 -18.44 -19.68 -15.70
N PHE A 533 -18.14 -18.39 -15.84
CA PHE A 533 -16.77 -17.85 -15.86
C PHE A 533 -16.38 -17.24 -14.51
N PHE A 534 -15.22 -17.64 -13.97
CA PHE A 534 -14.58 -16.98 -12.83
C PHE A 534 -13.13 -16.62 -13.16
N ARG A 535 -12.62 -15.54 -12.56
CA ARG A 535 -11.23 -15.10 -12.75
C ARG A 535 -10.62 -14.63 -11.44
N PHE A 536 -9.40 -15.09 -11.16
CA PHE A 536 -8.52 -14.48 -10.16
C PHE A 536 -7.11 -14.31 -10.73
N SER A 537 -6.40 -13.29 -10.27
CA SER A 537 -4.97 -13.14 -10.56
C SER A 537 -4.16 -13.91 -9.52
N VAL A 538 -3.05 -14.50 -9.96
CA VAL A 538 -2.01 -15.04 -9.08
C VAL A 538 -0.73 -14.19 -9.08
N GLY A 539 -0.68 -13.14 -9.92
CA GLY A 539 0.46 -12.25 -9.99
C GLY A 539 0.67 -11.48 -8.69
N GLY A 540 1.85 -11.64 -8.08
CA GLY A 540 2.20 -11.08 -6.79
C GLY A 540 1.79 -11.91 -5.57
N LEU A 541 1.12 -13.06 -5.74
CA LEU A 541 0.85 -13.97 -4.62
C LEU A 541 2.15 -14.52 -4.03
N ALA A 542 2.25 -14.51 -2.71
CA ALA A 542 3.38 -15.05 -1.97
C ALA A 542 2.99 -16.02 -0.82
N ASP A 543 1.69 -16.20 -0.55
CA ASP A 543 1.20 -17.11 0.49
C ASP A 543 0.32 -18.22 -0.12
N VAL A 544 0.61 -19.46 0.30
CA VAL A 544 -0.19 -20.66 0.01
C VAL A 544 -1.62 -20.54 0.59
N ALA A 545 -1.78 -19.80 1.69
CA ALA A 545 -3.07 -19.61 2.35
C ALA A 545 -4.10 -18.83 1.52
N GLU A 546 -3.70 -18.07 0.50
CA GLU A 546 -4.70 -17.49 -0.43
C GLU A 546 -5.34 -18.55 -1.33
N ILE A 547 -4.59 -19.55 -1.76
CA ILE A 547 -5.08 -20.63 -2.64
C ILE A 547 -5.84 -21.69 -1.82
N LYS A 548 -5.26 -22.14 -0.69
CA LYS A 548 -5.80 -23.20 0.17
C LYS A 548 -6.61 -22.74 1.38
N GLY A 549 -6.72 -21.44 1.62
CA GLY A 549 -7.35 -20.90 2.84
C GLY A 549 -6.47 -20.96 4.09
N HIS A 550 -6.97 -20.32 5.14
CA HIS A 550 -6.40 -20.33 6.49
C HIS A 550 -7.12 -21.36 7.37
N ARG A 551 -6.39 -22.03 8.27
CA ARG A 551 -7.00 -22.92 9.27
C ARG A 551 -8.01 -22.19 10.14
N ARG A 552 -9.16 -22.82 10.42
CA ARG A 552 -10.28 -22.25 11.22
C ARG A 552 -9.87 -21.69 12.60
N THR A 553 -8.73 -22.14 13.13
CA THR A 553 -8.14 -21.71 14.41
C THR A 553 -7.64 -20.26 14.41
N TYR A 554 -7.43 -19.64 13.25
CA TYR A 554 -6.97 -18.24 13.17
C TYR A 554 -8.15 -17.27 13.27
N VAL A 555 -7.97 -16.19 14.03
CA VAL A 555 -8.95 -15.09 14.12
C VAL A 555 -9.05 -14.41 12.75
N GLY A 556 -10.25 -14.39 12.17
CA GLY A 556 -10.46 -13.89 10.81
C GLY A 556 -10.07 -14.88 9.69
N ALA A 557 -9.93 -16.18 9.99
CA ALA A 557 -9.67 -17.19 8.97
C ALA A 557 -10.71 -17.18 7.84
N MET A 558 -10.22 -17.28 6.60
CA MET A 558 -11.01 -17.32 5.37
C MET A 558 -10.65 -18.56 4.55
N PRO A 559 -11.60 -19.17 3.81
CA PRO A 559 -11.31 -20.25 2.87
C PRO A 559 -10.62 -19.72 1.60
N GLY A 560 -9.97 -20.62 0.85
CA GLY A 560 -9.16 -20.28 -0.32
C GLY A 560 -9.96 -19.75 -1.51
N LYS A 561 -9.27 -19.15 -2.49
CA LYS A 561 -9.92 -18.57 -3.70
C LYS A 561 -10.80 -19.58 -4.43
N MET A 562 -10.52 -20.89 -4.39
CA MET A 562 -11.33 -21.90 -5.06
C MET A 562 -12.70 -22.12 -4.38
N VAL A 563 -12.74 -22.13 -3.05
CA VAL A 563 -14.01 -22.19 -2.30
C VAL A 563 -14.83 -20.91 -2.53
N GLN A 564 -14.15 -19.75 -2.58
CA GLN A 564 -14.77 -18.46 -2.91
C GLN A 564 -15.34 -18.46 -4.34
N CYS A 565 -14.61 -19.01 -5.32
CA CYS A 565 -15.07 -19.23 -6.69
C CYS A 565 -16.37 -20.03 -6.70
N LEU A 566 -16.37 -21.26 -6.15
CA LEU A 566 -17.53 -22.15 -6.13
C LEU A 566 -18.76 -21.50 -5.46
N LYS A 567 -18.58 -20.77 -4.34
CA LYS A 567 -19.65 -19.99 -3.69
C LYS A 567 -20.19 -18.85 -4.57
N SER A 568 -19.30 -18.12 -5.26
CA SER A 568 -19.70 -16.99 -6.11
C SER A 568 -20.38 -17.40 -7.42
N VAL A 569 -20.10 -18.62 -7.89
CA VAL A 569 -20.55 -19.13 -9.19
C VAL A 569 -21.79 -20.03 -9.09
N GLY A 570 -21.92 -20.82 -8.00
CA GLY A 570 -23.06 -21.71 -7.79
C GLY A 570 -23.07 -22.99 -8.65
N THR A 571 -21.96 -23.33 -9.32
CA THR A 571 -21.81 -24.58 -10.10
C THR A 571 -20.45 -25.23 -9.85
N ALA A 572 -20.37 -26.56 -9.94
CA ALA A 572 -19.15 -27.36 -9.72
C ALA A 572 -18.32 -27.65 -11.00
N ASN A 573 -18.73 -27.17 -12.18
CA ASN A 573 -17.95 -27.23 -13.44
C ASN A 573 -17.63 -25.85 -14.07
N PRO A 574 -17.21 -24.83 -13.29
CA PRO A 574 -16.87 -23.51 -13.84
C PRO A 574 -15.67 -23.58 -14.82
N LEU A 575 -15.54 -22.55 -15.65
CA LEU A 575 -14.26 -22.19 -16.27
C LEU A 575 -13.57 -21.18 -15.34
N VAL A 576 -12.37 -21.54 -14.86
CA VAL A 576 -11.57 -20.73 -13.95
C VAL A 576 -10.33 -20.21 -14.70
N LEU A 577 -10.29 -18.89 -14.86
CA LEU A 577 -9.15 -18.18 -15.45
C LEU A 577 -8.17 -17.73 -14.36
N ILE A 578 -6.95 -18.27 -14.41
CA ILE A 578 -5.80 -17.93 -13.57
C ILE A 578 -4.96 -16.88 -14.31
N ASP A 579 -5.08 -15.61 -13.94
CA ASP A 579 -4.39 -14.49 -14.60
C ASP A 579 -2.96 -14.29 -14.04
N GLU A 580 -1.99 -14.02 -14.93
CA GLU A 580 -0.59 -13.65 -14.59
C GLU A 580 0.22 -14.71 -13.80
N ILE A 581 0.17 -15.97 -14.24
CA ILE A 581 0.92 -17.10 -13.63
C ILE A 581 2.45 -16.95 -13.75
N ASP A 582 2.90 -16.10 -14.67
CA ASP A 582 4.30 -15.71 -14.86
C ASP A 582 4.84 -14.74 -13.77
N LYS A 583 4.00 -14.32 -12.83
CA LYS A 583 4.35 -13.37 -11.76
C LYS A 583 4.16 -13.93 -10.34
N LEU A 584 4.25 -15.24 -10.16
CA LEU A 584 4.20 -15.89 -8.84
C LEU A 584 5.37 -15.43 -7.95
N GLY A 585 5.08 -14.99 -6.73
CA GLY A 585 6.07 -14.59 -5.74
C GLY A 585 6.60 -15.78 -4.95
N ARG A 586 7.89 -15.75 -4.58
CA ARG A 586 8.49 -16.73 -3.66
C ARG A 586 8.38 -16.20 -2.23
N GLY A 587 7.41 -16.73 -1.47
CA GLY A 587 7.20 -16.33 -0.08
C GLY A 587 8.01 -17.12 0.94
N HIS A 588 8.01 -16.63 2.18
CA HIS A 588 8.62 -17.32 3.32
C HIS A 588 7.69 -18.38 3.96
N ALA A 589 6.38 -18.33 3.66
CA ALA A 589 5.38 -19.23 4.23
C ALA A 589 5.20 -20.55 3.46
N GLY A 590 5.79 -20.65 2.27
CA GLY A 590 5.66 -21.77 1.34
C GLY A 590 5.79 -21.28 -0.11
N ASP A 591 5.85 -22.22 -1.05
CA ASP A 591 5.83 -21.90 -2.48
C ASP A 591 4.38 -21.95 -3.01
N PRO A 592 3.76 -20.83 -3.43
CA PRO A 592 2.41 -20.85 -3.98
C PRO A 592 2.30 -21.69 -5.28
N ALA A 593 3.39 -21.93 -6.01
CA ALA A 593 3.39 -22.85 -7.14
C ALA A 593 3.09 -24.30 -6.70
N SER A 594 3.48 -24.72 -5.49
CA SER A 594 3.13 -26.04 -4.96
C SER A 594 1.63 -26.19 -4.69
N ALA A 595 0.96 -25.13 -4.26
CA ALA A 595 -0.49 -25.11 -4.08
C ALA A 595 -1.25 -25.08 -5.42
N LEU A 596 -0.69 -24.42 -6.45
CA LEU A 596 -1.22 -24.48 -7.81
C LEU A 596 -0.99 -25.86 -8.45
N LEU A 597 0.11 -26.55 -8.15
CA LEU A 597 0.34 -27.91 -8.63
C LEU A 597 -0.76 -28.86 -8.15
N GLU A 598 -1.07 -28.89 -6.85
CA GLU A 598 -2.16 -29.72 -6.30
C GLU A 598 -3.55 -29.34 -6.84
N LEU A 599 -3.78 -28.05 -7.12
CA LEU A 599 -5.03 -27.55 -7.70
C LEU A 599 -5.23 -27.97 -9.16
N LEU A 600 -4.13 -28.04 -9.92
CA LEU A 600 -4.13 -28.23 -11.38
C LEU A 600 -3.85 -29.67 -11.82
N ASP A 601 -3.25 -30.50 -10.97
CA ASP A 601 -2.93 -31.90 -11.25
C ASP A 601 -4.20 -32.77 -11.34
N PRO A 602 -4.50 -33.40 -12.50
CA PRO A 602 -5.67 -34.27 -12.63
C PRO A 602 -5.68 -35.48 -11.68
N GLU A 603 -4.54 -35.89 -11.13
CA GLU A 603 -4.48 -36.98 -10.14
C GLU A 603 -4.82 -36.49 -8.71
N GLN A 604 -4.68 -35.20 -8.41
CA GLN A 604 -4.82 -34.63 -7.06
C GLN A 604 -6.08 -33.79 -6.91
N ASN A 605 -6.51 -33.09 -7.98
CA ASN A 605 -7.60 -32.12 -7.93
C ASN A 605 -8.99 -32.72 -7.61
N ALA A 606 -9.18 -34.03 -7.78
CA ALA A 606 -10.37 -34.76 -7.34
C ALA A 606 -10.49 -34.86 -5.79
N ASN A 607 -9.39 -34.66 -5.06
CA ASN A 607 -9.30 -34.74 -3.61
C ASN A 607 -8.69 -33.46 -2.99
N PHE A 608 -8.91 -32.30 -3.61
CA PHE A 608 -8.29 -31.04 -3.18
C PHE A 608 -8.70 -30.68 -1.74
N LEU A 609 -7.71 -30.40 -0.87
CA LEU A 609 -7.94 -30.11 0.55
C LEU A 609 -7.73 -28.62 0.86
N ASP A 610 -8.82 -27.89 1.09
CA ASP A 610 -8.80 -26.53 1.62
C ASP A 610 -8.62 -26.56 3.15
N HIS A 611 -7.66 -25.78 3.67
CA HIS A 611 -7.30 -25.72 5.09
C HIS A 611 -8.37 -25.10 6.01
N TYR A 612 -9.28 -24.30 5.46
CA TYR A 612 -10.41 -23.77 6.22
C TYR A 612 -11.52 -24.81 6.27
N LEU A 613 -11.78 -25.51 5.17
CA LEU A 613 -12.85 -26.50 5.12
C LEU A 613 -12.49 -27.86 5.70
N ASP A 614 -11.25 -28.32 5.61
CA ASP A 614 -10.77 -29.61 6.14
C ASP A 614 -11.59 -30.84 5.63
N VAL A 615 -12.18 -30.70 4.44
CA VAL A 615 -12.86 -31.75 3.67
C VAL A 615 -12.38 -31.70 2.22
N THR A 616 -12.40 -32.84 1.53
CA THR A 616 -11.95 -32.93 0.13
C THR A 616 -13.00 -32.39 -0.84
N ILE A 617 -12.56 -31.61 -1.83
CA ILE A 617 -13.40 -31.02 -2.87
C ILE A 617 -13.01 -31.63 -4.22
N ASP A 618 -13.99 -32.13 -4.97
CA ASP A 618 -13.79 -32.57 -6.36
C ASP A 618 -13.72 -31.35 -7.29
N LEU A 619 -12.53 -31.08 -7.81
CA LEU A 619 -12.27 -30.05 -8.84
C LEU A 619 -12.01 -30.66 -10.22
N SER A 620 -12.15 -31.99 -10.40
CA SER A 620 -11.79 -32.70 -11.64
C SER A 620 -12.67 -32.37 -12.86
N LYS A 621 -13.71 -31.55 -12.66
CA LYS A 621 -14.63 -31.03 -13.69
C LYS A 621 -14.47 -29.52 -13.94
N VAL A 622 -13.64 -28.83 -13.14
CA VAL A 622 -13.27 -27.42 -13.37
C VAL A 622 -12.39 -27.34 -14.61
N LEU A 623 -12.71 -26.42 -15.53
CA LEU A 623 -11.83 -26.14 -16.67
C LEU A 623 -10.88 -25.01 -16.29
N PHE A 624 -9.59 -25.32 -16.18
CA PHE A 624 -8.54 -24.35 -15.89
C PHE A 624 -7.95 -23.76 -17.16
N VAL A 625 -7.91 -22.42 -17.22
CA VAL A 625 -7.19 -21.66 -18.23
C VAL A 625 -6.22 -20.73 -17.50
N CYS A 626 -4.96 -20.71 -17.90
CA CYS A 626 -3.92 -19.83 -17.37
C CYS A 626 -3.58 -18.72 -18.36
N THR A 627 -3.14 -17.56 -17.87
CA THR A 627 -2.52 -16.52 -18.71
C THR A 627 -1.09 -16.22 -18.27
N ALA A 628 -0.20 -16.00 -19.24
CA ALA A 628 1.18 -15.60 -19.03
C ALA A 628 1.61 -14.52 -20.04
N ASN A 629 2.69 -13.80 -19.74
CA ASN A 629 3.34 -12.88 -20.67
C ASN A 629 4.73 -13.39 -21.07
N VAL A 630 5.44 -14.06 -20.15
CA VAL A 630 6.73 -14.72 -20.41
C VAL A 630 6.63 -16.18 -19.94
N ILE A 631 6.97 -17.12 -20.82
CA ILE A 631 6.90 -18.57 -20.53
C ILE A 631 8.01 -18.98 -19.56
N ASP A 632 9.21 -18.43 -19.74
CA ASP A 632 10.44 -18.76 -18.99
C ASP A 632 10.38 -18.46 -17.48
N MET A 633 9.36 -17.69 -17.03
CA MET A 633 9.11 -17.38 -15.63
C MET A 633 8.14 -18.36 -14.96
N ILE A 634 7.47 -19.22 -15.73
CA ILE A 634 6.56 -20.26 -15.22
C ILE A 634 7.40 -21.43 -14.68
N PRO A 635 7.14 -21.95 -13.46
CA PRO A 635 7.84 -23.13 -12.95
C PRO A 635 7.65 -24.35 -13.87
N ASN A 636 8.73 -25.00 -14.29
CA ASN A 636 8.69 -26.15 -15.21
C ASN A 636 7.65 -27.23 -14.83
N PRO A 637 7.48 -27.65 -13.55
CA PRO A 637 6.49 -28.67 -13.19
C PRO A 637 5.03 -28.27 -13.48
N LEU A 638 4.73 -26.97 -13.59
CA LEU A 638 3.45 -26.45 -14.06
C LEU A 638 3.42 -26.41 -15.59
N LEU A 639 4.50 -25.94 -16.22
CA LEU A 639 4.62 -25.82 -17.67
C LEU A 639 4.49 -27.18 -18.39
N ASP A 640 5.12 -28.24 -17.87
CA ASP A 640 5.06 -29.61 -18.42
C ASP A 640 3.64 -30.20 -18.45
N ARG A 641 2.71 -29.61 -17.68
CA ARG A 641 1.30 -30.01 -17.56
C ARG A 641 0.35 -29.13 -18.39
N MET A 642 0.86 -28.07 -19.00
CA MET A 642 0.08 -27.08 -19.74
C MET A 642 0.22 -27.26 -21.25
N GLU A 643 -0.86 -26.97 -21.97
CA GLU A 643 -0.84 -26.79 -23.42
C GLU A 643 -0.72 -25.29 -23.70
N VAL A 644 0.47 -24.87 -24.13
CA VAL A 644 0.79 -23.45 -24.33
C VAL A 644 0.36 -23.00 -25.73
N ILE A 645 -0.55 -22.03 -25.78
CA ILE A 645 -0.98 -21.37 -27.01
C ILE A 645 -0.38 -19.97 -27.03
N SER A 646 0.54 -19.73 -27.95
CA SER A 646 1.20 -18.42 -28.14
C SER A 646 0.36 -17.48 -28.99
N ILE A 647 -0.08 -16.37 -28.39
CA ILE A 647 -0.81 -15.30 -29.06
C ILE A 647 0.18 -14.18 -29.41
N ALA A 648 0.36 -13.91 -30.70
CA ALA A 648 1.25 -12.85 -31.18
C ALA A 648 0.67 -11.44 -30.95
N GLY A 649 1.50 -10.41 -31.16
CA GLY A 649 1.02 -9.04 -31.31
C GLY A 649 0.26 -8.82 -32.63
N TYR A 650 -0.61 -7.81 -32.64
CA TYR A 650 -1.43 -7.42 -33.80
C TYR A 650 -0.69 -6.45 -34.73
N ILE A 651 -0.91 -6.56 -36.05
CA ILE A 651 -0.45 -5.56 -37.03
C ILE A 651 -1.36 -4.32 -37.06
N THR A 652 -0.91 -3.22 -37.66
CA THR A 652 -1.69 -1.97 -37.78
C THR A 652 -3.09 -2.19 -38.34
N ASP A 653 -3.20 -2.97 -39.41
CA ASP A 653 -4.45 -3.25 -40.12
C ASP A 653 -5.46 -3.98 -39.20
N GLU A 654 -5.01 -5.04 -38.51
CA GLU A 654 -5.79 -5.76 -37.49
C GLU A 654 -6.21 -4.83 -36.33
N LYS A 655 -5.34 -3.91 -35.90
CA LYS A 655 -5.66 -2.97 -34.82
C LYS A 655 -6.74 -1.96 -35.21
N VAL A 656 -6.83 -1.56 -36.48
CA VAL A 656 -7.95 -0.71 -36.96
C VAL A 656 -9.27 -1.46 -36.86
N HIS A 657 -9.31 -2.71 -37.33
CA HIS A 657 -10.51 -3.56 -37.20
C HIS A 657 -10.87 -3.80 -35.72
N ILE A 658 -9.91 -4.14 -34.86
CA ILE A 658 -10.14 -4.33 -33.42
C ILE A 658 -10.64 -3.03 -32.75
N ALA A 659 -10.09 -1.88 -33.14
CA ALA A 659 -10.55 -0.59 -32.65
C ALA A 659 -12.00 -0.31 -33.03
N ARG A 660 -12.35 -0.48 -34.31
CA ARG A 660 -13.69 -0.21 -34.85
C ARG A 660 -14.75 -1.17 -34.33
N ASP A 661 -14.45 -2.46 -34.33
CA ASP A 661 -15.44 -3.49 -34.01
C ASP A 661 -15.60 -3.79 -32.52
N TYR A 662 -14.63 -3.48 -31.67
CA TYR A 662 -14.68 -3.84 -30.24
C TYR A 662 -14.41 -2.65 -29.32
N LEU A 663 -13.29 -1.95 -29.49
CA LEU A 663 -12.89 -0.91 -28.54
C LEU A 663 -13.79 0.32 -28.60
N GLU A 664 -14.17 0.76 -29.81
CA GLU A 664 -15.10 1.88 -30.01
C GLU A 664 -16.50 1.54 -29.49
N LYS A 665 -17.02 0.34 -29.78
CA LYS A 665 -18.33 -0.11 -29.27
C LYS A 665 -18.34 -0.18 -27.72
N THR A 666 -17.25 -0.65 -27.11
CA THR A 666 -17.10 -0.75 -25.65
C THR A 666 -16.98 0.63 -25.00
N ALA A 667 -16.01 1.46 -25.44
CA ALA A 667 -15.79 2.78 -24.87
C ALA A 667 -16.99 3.73 -25.04
N ARG A 668 -17.74 3.59 -26.14
CA ARG A 668 -19.01 4.30 -26.36
C ARG A 668 -20.07 3.88 -25.33
N GLY A 669 -20.20 2.58 -25.06
CA GLY A 669 -21.10 2.04 -24.03
C GLY A 669 -20.74 2.52 -22.63
N ASP A 670 -19.48 2.40 -22.24
CA ASP A 670 -18.96 2.84 -20.92
C ASP A 670 -19.11 4.36 -20.71
N CYS A 671 -19.11 5.16 -21.80
CA CYS A 671 -19.34 6.60 -21.76
C CYS A 671 -20.81 7.03 -21.98
N GLY A 672 -21.74 6.09 -22.22
CA GLY A 672 -23.16 6.39 -22.42
C GLY A 672 -23.51 7.17 -23.71
N ILE A 673 -22.63 7.16 -24.72
CA ILE A 673 -22.80 7.95 -25.96
C ILE A 673 -23.65 7.19 -26.99
N LYS A 674 -24.61 7.85 -27.63
CA LYS A 674 -25.43 7.26 -28.70
C LYS A 674 -24.62 7.18 -30.01
N PRO A 675 -24.81 6.14 -30.85
CA PRO A 675 -24.02 5.93 -32.08
C PRO A 675 -24.17 7.06 -33.12
N GLU A 676 -25.24 7.84 -33.05
CA GLU A 676 -25.51 8.98 -33.94
C GLU A 676 -24.65 10.22 -33.61
N GLN A 677 -24.15 10.33 -32.37
CA GLN A 677 -23.53 11.56 -31.86
C GLN A 677 -22.04 11.70 -32.21
N VAL A 678 -21.37 10.60 -32.54
CA VAL A 678 -19.91 10.53 -32.73
C VAL A 678 -19.56 9.62 -33.89
N GLU A 679 -18.57 10.01 -34.69
CA GLU A 679 -17.91 9.11 -35.64
C GLU A 679 -16.42 9.44 -35.73
N VAL A 680 -15.58 8.45 -35.42
CA VAL A 680 -14.14 8.51 -35.70
C VAL A 680 -13.87 8.00 -37.11
N SER A 681 -13.02 8.69 -37.86
CA SER A 681 -12.58 8.27 -39.20
C SER A 681 -11.42 7.27 -39.13
N ASP A 682 -11.30 6.38 -40.13
CA ASP A 682 -10.27 5.35 -40.16
C ASP A 682 -8.85 5.95 -40.27
N ALA A 683 -8.71 7.10 -40.93
CA ALA A 683 -7.46 7.88 -40.94
C ALA A 683 -7.07 8.39 -39.55
N ALA A 684 -8.03 8.84 -38.74
CA ALA A 684 -7.77 9.22 -37.35
C ALA A 684 -7.41 8.01 -36.48
N LEU A 685 -7.99 6.83 -36.74
CA LEU A 685 -7.62 5.58 -36.06
C LEU A 685 -6.19 5.14 -36.43
N LEU A 686 -5.82 5.18 -37.71
CA LEU A 686 -4.45 4.89 -38.18
C LEU A 686 -3.43 5.85 -37.55
N SER A 687 -3.67 7.16 -37.64
CA SER A 687 -2.78 8.17 -37.05
C SER A 687 -2.67 8.04 -35.52
N LEU A 688 -3.77 7.67 -34.84
CA LEU A 688 -3.75 7.35 -33.41
C LEU A 688 -2.86 6.12 -33.11
N ILE A 689 -2.97 5.04 -33.90
CA ILE A 689 -2.17 3.84 -33.72
C ILE A 689 -0.68 4.15 -33.90
N GLU A 690 -0.30 4.81 -34.98
CA GLU A 690 1.11 5.09 -35.33
C GLU A 690 1.76 6.14 -34.41
N ASN A 691 1.10 7.29 -34.22
CA ASN A 691 1.68 8.45 -33.53
C ASN A 691 1.51 8.41 -32.00
N TYR A 692 0.67 7.52 -31.46
CA TYR A 692 0.37 7.46 -30.02
C TYR A 692 0.45 6.05 -29.40
N CYS A 693 0.52 4.95 -30.16
CA CYS A 693 0.35 3.58 -29.63
C CYS A 693 1.43 2.55 -30.04
N ARG A 694 2.68 2.79 -29.63
CA ARG A 694 3.76 1.77 -29.71
C ARG A 694 3.63 0.67 -28.65
N GLU A 695 2.92 -0.39 -29.00
CA GLU A 695 2.78 -1.63 -28.22
C GLU A 695 2.46 -2.81 -29.17
N ALA A 696 2.63 -4.06 -28.72
CA ALA A 696 2.22 -5.24 -29.49
C ALA A 696 0.70 -5.52 -29.41
N GLY A 697 0.07 -5.21 -28.27
CA GLY A 697 -1.38 -5.35 -28.06
C GLY A 697 -2.17 -4.09 -28.43
N VAL A 698 -3.35 -3.94 -27.80
CA VAL A 698 -4.27 -2.79 -27.97
C VAL A 698 -4.64 -2.08 -26.66
N ARG A 699 -3.84 -2.22 -25.60
CA ARG A 699 -4.17 -1.71 -24.25
C ARG A 699 -3.97 -0.20 -24.11
N ASN A 700 -2.99 0.38 -24.78
CA ASN A 700 -2.83 1.83 -24.92
C ASN A 700 -3.81 2.38 -25.97
N LEU A 701 -4.04 1.65 -27.06
CA LEU A 701 -5.06 1.99 -28.07
C LEU A 701 -6.45 2.18 -27.42
N GLN A 702 -6.89 1.21 -26.62
CA GLN A 702 -8.11 1.30 -25.82
C GLN A 702 -8.13 2.57 -24.94
N LYS A 703 -7.04 2.86 -24.20
CA LYS A 703 -6.95 4.05 -23.33
C LYS A 703 -7.08 5.37 -24.09
N GLN A 704 -6.53 5.49 -25.31
CA GLN A 704 -6.67 6.72 -26.08
C GLN A 704 -8.09 6.85 -26.65
N ILE A 705 -8.73 5.75 -27.07
CA ILE A 705 -10.14 5.74 -27.49
C ILE A 705 -11.07 6.13 -26.32
N GLU A 706 -10.91 5.52 -25.14
CA GLU A 706 -11.62 5.90 -23.91
C GLU A 706 -11.42 7.38 -23.54
N LYS A 707 -10.22 7.92 -23.75
CA LYS A 707 -9.89 9.33 -23.47
C LYS A 707 -10.54 10.29 -24.47
N ILE A 708 -10.64 9.89 -25.75
CA ILE A 708 -11.40 10.62 -26.77
C ILE A 708 -12.89 10.63 -26.37
N TYR A 709 -13.52 9.46 -26.22
CA TYR A 709 -14.94 9.35 -25.90
C TYR A 709 -15.32 10.08 -24.60
N ARG A 710 -14.48 10.01 -23.55
CA ARG A 710 -14.65 10.75 -22.29
C ARG A 710 -14.53 12.27 -22.45
N LYS A 711 -13.69 12.76 -23.36
CA LYS A 711 -13.63 14.19 -23.72
C LYS A 711 -14.85 14.64 -24.52
N ILE A 712 -15.37 13.80 -25.41
CA ILE A 712 -16.60 14.11 -26.15
C ILE A 712 -17.79 14.15 -25.18
N ALA A 713 -17.91 13.20 -24.25
CA ALA A 713 -18.93 13.23 -23.20
C ALA A 713 -18.88 14.54 -22.40
N LEU A 714 -17.69 15.00 -22.00
CA LEU A 714 -17.50 16.29 -21.34
C LEU A 714 -17.91 17.49 -22.23
N LYS A 715 -17.70 17.41 -23.55
CA LYS A 715 -18.12 18.44 -24.52
C LYS A 715 -19.65 18.49 -24.64
N LEU A 716 -20.30 17.35 -24.93
CA LEU A 716 -21.75 17.22 -25.07
C LEU A 716 -22.51 17.67 -23.80
N VAL A 717 -22.01 17.30 -22.61
CA VAL A 717 -22.60 17.74 -21.33
C VAL A 717 -22.45 19.26 -21.10
N ARG A 718 -21.34 19.87 -21.54
CA ARG A 718 -21.17 21.33 -21.51
C ARG A 718 -22.05 22.07 -22.53
N GLU A 719 -22.36 21.42 -23.65
CA GLU A 719 -23.25 21.92 -24.70
C GLU A 719 -24.74 21.73 -24.36
N GLY A 720 -25.05 21.19 -23.17
CA GLY A 720 -26.40 21.11 -22.63
C GLY A 720 -27.16 19.83 -22.97
N VAL A 721 -26.48 18.80 -23.49
CA VAL A 721 -27.10 17.49 -23.72
C VAL A 721 -27.34 16.80 -22.36
N VAL A 722 -28.55 16.96 -21.83
CA VAL A 722 -29.02 16.23 -20.64
C VAL A 722 -29.20 14.75 -21.02
N PRO A 723 -28.67 13.78 -20.26
CA PRO A 723 -28.97 12.38 -20.48
C PRO A 723 -30.44 12.11 -20.16
N GLU A 724 -31.17 11.53 -21.11
CA GLU A 724 -32.44 10.87 -20.82
C GLU A 724 -32.19 9.76 -19.79
N ALA A 725 -33.00 9.71 -18.74
CA ALA A 725 -32.87 8.68 -17.72
C ALA A 725 -33.05 7.29 -18.36
N PRO A 726 -32.28 6.26 -17.95
CA PRO A 726 -32.40 4.93 -18.52
C PRO A 726 -33.83 4.41 -18.31
N ALA A 727 -34.50 4.06 -19.41
CA ALA A 727 -35.84 3.51 -19.37
C ALA A 727 -35.81 2.15 -18.65
N VAL A 728 -36.19 2.15 -17.38
CA VAL A 728 -36.43 0.91 -16.63
C VAL A 728 -37.65 0.25 -17.27
N ALA A 729 -37.44 -0.87 -17.94
CA ALA A 729 -38.52 -1.76 -18.33
C ALA A 729 -39.13 -2.32 -17.04
N VAL A 730 -40.28 -1.77 -16.66
CA VAL A 730 -41.17 -2.36 -15.64
C VAL A 730 -42.17 -3.20 -16.41
N ASP A 731 -42.20 -4.51 -16.16
CA ASP A 731 -43.13 -5.42 -16.82
C ASP A 731 -44.59 -5.04 -16.52
N ALA A 732 -45.40 -4.96 -17.57
CA ALA A 732 -46.71 -4.30 -17.54
C ALA A 732 -47.86 -5.22 -17.08
N GLU A 733 -47.69 -5.94 -15.97
CA GLU A 733 -48.71 -6.87 -15.41
C GLU A 733 -49.00 -6.70 -13.90
N GLU A 734 -48.87 -5.49 -13.31
CA GLU A 734 -49.34 -5.27 -11.92
C GLU A 734 -49.79 -3.82 -11.59
N ALA A 735 -50.66 -3.22 -12.42
CA ALA A 735 -51.07 -1.81 -12.25
C ALA A 735 -52.54 -1.43 -12.55
N GLU A 736 -53.49 -2.37 -12.66
CA GLU A 736 -54.94 -2.07 -12.82
C GLU A 736 -55.77 -2.22 -11.52
N ILE A 737 -55.20 -1.82 -10.38
CA ILE A 737 -55.94 -1.72 -9.10
C ILE A 737 -55.60 -0.36 -8.44
N VAL A 738 -56.56 0.22 -7.72
CA VAL A 738 -56.48 1.52 -7.02
C VAL A 738 -56.55 2.77 -7.92
N THR A 739 -57.55 2.84 -8.81
CA THR A 739 -58.10 4.13 -9.29
C THR A 739 -59.38 4.49 -8.52
N LYS A 740 -59.25 5.27 -7.42
CA LYS A 740 -60.27 6.12 -6.74
C LYS A 740 -59.74 6.52 -5.35
N LEU A 741 -60.32 7.60 -4.79
CA LEU A 741 -59.90 8.31 -3.57
C LEU A 741 -58.61 9.15 -3.81
N ASP A 742 -58.53 10.45 -3.51
CA ASP A 742 -59.53 11.40 -2.98
C ASP A 742 -59.40 12.81 -3.62
N VAL A 743 -60.28 13.74 -3.22
CA VAL A 743 -60.59 15.01 -3.90
C VAL A 743 -60.59 16.20 -2.90
N GLU A 744 -60.32 17.42 -3.40
CA GLU A 744 -60.51 18.74 -2.71
C GLU A 744 -59.62 19.02 -1.48
N SER A 745 -59.41 20.25 -0.99
CA SER A 745 -59.68 21.66 -1.42
C SER A 745 -58.62 22.57 -0.72
N THR A 746 -58.30 23.82 -1.10
CA THR A 746 -59.08 25.08 -1.09
C THR A 746 -58.32 26.16 -1.91
N GLU A 747 -58.94 27.01 -2.75
CA GLU A 747 -59.74 28.25 -2.49
C GLU A 747 -58.95 29.43 -1.88
N ASN A 748 -59.17 30.71 -2.23
CA ASN A 748 -60.07 31.46 -3.16
C ASN A 748 -59.28 32.74 -3.63
N HIS A 749 -59.58 33.65 -4.58
CA HIS A 749 -60.79 34.21 -5.26
C HIS A 749 -60.52 34.39 -6.80
N VAL A 750 -61.44 34.72 -7.74
CA VAL A 750 -62.60 35.66 -7.88
C VAL A 750 -62.13 37.14 -8.01
N VAL A 751 -62.53 37.99 -8.98
CA VAL A 751 -63.86 38.28 -9.60
C VAL A 751 -63.78 38.74 -11.10
N GLU A 752 -64.75 38.31 -11.93
CA GLU A 752 -65.45 38.91 -13.12
C GLU A 752 -64.80 39.92 -14.13
N GLU A 753 -65.33 40.15 -15.35
CA GLU A 753 -65.82 39.28 -16.45
C GLU A 753 -66.16 40.10 -17.74
N SER A 754 -65.83 39.57 -18.95
CA SER A 754 -66.52 39.84 -20.25
C SER A 754 -66.57 41.30 -20.83
N PRO A 755 -67.00 41.56 -22.10
CA PRO A 755 -67.07 40.76 -23.33
C PRO A 755 -66.42 41.41 -24.61
N ALA A 756 -66.49 40.71 -25.75
CA ALA A 756 -66.47 41.27 -27.14
C ALA A 756 -65.10 41.75 -27.75
N PRO A 757 -64.99 41.98 -29.08
CA PRO A 757 -63.85 41.42 -29.84
C PRO A 757 -63.01 42.37 -30.73
N ALA A 758 -61.91 41.80 -31.25
CA ALA A 758 -61.20 42.12 -32.50
C ALA A 758 -60.44 43.45 -32.61
N ALA A 759 -59.11 43.42 -32.38
CA ALA A 759 -58.09 43.56 -33.44
C ALA A 759 -56.65 43.67 -32.90
N LYS A 760 -55.76 42.73 -33.25
CA LYS A 760 -54.42 42.96 -33.84
C LYS A 760 -53.48 41.73 -33.77
N GLU A 761 -52.88 41.46 -34.93
CA GLU A 761 -51.56 40.85 -35.17
C GLU A 761 -51.27 39.42 -34.65
N PRO A 762 -50.56 38.57 -35.43
CA PRO A 762 -50.41 37.15 -35.12
C PRO A 762 -49.32 36.91 -34.07
N LYS A 763 -49.58 35.99 -33.14
CA LYS A 763 -48.51 35.27 -32.43
C LYS A 763 -48.17 34.03 -33.24
N GLU A 764 -46.89 33.90 -33.59
CA GLU A 764 -46.36 32.75 -34.31
C GLU A 764 -46.48 31.48 -33.46
N GLU A 765 -46.62 30.34 -34.14
CA GLU A 765 -46.59 29.03 -33.51
C GLU A 765 -45.19 28.81 -32.93
N ALA A 766 -45.09 28.61 -31.61
CA ALA A 766 -43.84 28.25 -30.96
C ALA A 766 -43.47 26.80 -31.31
N GLN A 767 -42.91 26.62 -32.51
CA GLN A 767 -42.39 25.34 -32.99
C GLN A 767 -41.34 24.84 -32.01
N ASN A 768 -41.63 23.73 -31.34
CA ASN A 768 -40.71 23.12 -30.39
C ASN A 768 -39.67 22.30 -31.17
N GLU A 769 -38.77 23.01 -31.85
CA GLU A 769 -37.75 22.44 -32.72
C GLU A 769 -36.90 21.42 -31.97
N LYS A 770 -36.91 20.17 -32.46
CA LYS A 770 -35.91 19.18 -32.06
C LYS A 770 -34.56 19.65 -32.58
N LYS A 771 -33.77 20.35 -31.75
CA LYS A 771 -32.36 20.62 -32.04
C LYS A 771 -31.68 19.29 -32.37
N ALA A 772 -31.29 19.13 -33.63
CA ALA A 772 -30.47 18.01 -34.04
C ALA A 772 -29.15 18.05 -33.26
N VAL A 773 -28.77 16.92 -32.64
CA VAL A 773 -27.48 16.83 -31.96
C VAL A 773 -26.40 16.84 -33.04
N GLU A 774 -25.57 17.87 -33.04
CA GLU A 774 -24.54 18.07 -34.06
C GLU A 774 -23.48 16.95 -33.93
N LYS A 775 -23.29 16.18 -35.01
CA LYS A 775 -22.47 14.97 -34.99
C LYS A 775 -20.98 15.32 -34.87
N VAL A 776 -20.34 14.84 -33.81
CA VAL A 776 -18.91 15.06 -33.57
C VAL A 776 -18.09 14.11 -34.44
N MET A 777 -17.64 14.62 -35.59
CA MET A 777 -16.70 13.93 -36.48
C MET A 777 -15.27 14.07 -35.97
N ILE A 778 -14.50 12.99 -35.96
CA ILE A 778 -13.07 12.99 -35.59
C ILE A 778 -12.19 12.58 -36.78
N ASP A 779 -11.33 13.52 -37.15
CA ASP A 779 -10.36 13.47 -38.24
C ASP A 779 -8.93 13.66 -37.70
N GLU A 780 -7.93 13.42 -38.54
CA GLU A 780 -6.52 13.53 -38.14
C GLU A 780 -6.14 14.95 -37.68
N SER A 781 -6.75 15.99 -38.27
CA SER A 781 -6.54 17.38 -37.87
C SER A 781 -7.03 17.68 -36.45
N ASN A 782 -8.20 17.18 -36.07
CA ASN A 782 -8.81 17.48 -34.75
C ASN A 782 -8.42 16.47 -33.65
N LEU A 783 -7.83 15.32 -34.01
CA LEU A 783 -7.34 14.29 -33.08
C LEU A 783 -6.43 14.85 -31.97
N ALA A 784 -5.61 15.86 -32.29
CA ALA A 784 -4.69 16.49 -31.35
C ALA A 784 -5.39 17.23 -30.19
N ASP A 785 -6.61 17.74 -30.38
CA ASP A 785 -7.38 18.41 -29.32
C ASP A 785 -7.90 17.40 -28.28
N TYR A 786 -8.18 16.17 -28.73
CA TYR A 786 -8.62 15.08 -27.86
C TYR A 786 -7.44 14.36 -27.20
N VAL A 787 -6.47 13.88 -27.97
CA VAL A 787 -5.38 13.06 -27.45
C VAL A 787 -4.21 13.89 -26.90
N GLY A 788 -4.01 15.11 -27.41
CA GLY A 788 -2.79 15.91 -27.21
C GLY A 788 -1.83 15.79 -28.39
N LYS A 789 -0.63 16.37 -28.28
CA LYS A 789 0.41 16.23 -29.31
C LYS A 789 0.85 14.77 -29.48
N PRO A 790 1.27 14.34 -30.69
CA PRO A 790 1.91 13.05 -30.93
C PRO A 790 2.96 12.69 -29.87
N VAL A 791 2.92 11.45 -29.39
CA VAL A 791 3.87 10.92 -28.40
C VAL A 791 5.10 10.33 -29.09
N PHE A 792 4.92 9.88 -30.34
CA PHE A 792 5.95 9.26 -31.15
C PHE A 792 6.11 10.03 -32.47
N HIS A 793 7.34 10.05 -32.98
CA HIS A 793 7.68 10.55 -34.31
C HIS A 793 8.01 9.38 -35.24
N ALA A 794 8.06 9.63 -36.56
CA ALA A 794 8.45 8.62 -37.54
C ALA A 794 9.87 8.07 -37.25
N GLU A 795 10.07 6.76 -37.48
CA GLU A 795 11.34 6.09 -37.14
C GLU A 795 12.43 6.26 -38.21
N LYS A 796 12.10 6.86 -39.37
CA LYS A 796 13.04 7.09 -40.46
C LYS A 796 13.87 8.36 -40.22
N ILE A 797 14.94 8.22 -39.44
CA ILE A 797 15.89 9.32 -39.10
C ILE A 797 16.63 9.83 -40.35
N TYR A 798 16.91 8.96 -41.31
CA TYR A 798 17.68 9.26 -42.51
C TYR A 798 16.89 8.87 -43.77
N GLU A 799 16.75 9.79 -44.73
CA GLU A 799 16.16 9.50 -46.05
C GLU A 799 17.16 8.72 -46.94
N PRO A 800 18.35 9.25 -47.28
CA PRO A 800 19.50 8.45 -47.64
C PRO A 800 20.35 8.18 -46.38
N THR A 801 20.70 6.91 -46.14
CA THR A 801 21.68 6.54 -45.10
C THR A 801 23.07 7.04 -45.48
N PRO A 802 23.74 7.86 -44.65
CA PRO A 802 25.11 8.31 -44.93
C PRO A 802 26.13 7.17 -44.78
N VAL A 803 27.33 7.40 -45.31
CA VAL A 803 28.48 6.47 -45.18
C VAL A 803 28.72 6.13 -43.71
N GLY A 804 28.87 4.83 -43.40
CA GLY A 804 29.02 4.32 -42.04
C GLY A 804 27.71 4.10 -41.27
N VAL A 805 26.55 4.43 -41.84
CA VAL A 805 25.24 4.26 -41.18
C VAL A 805 24.39 3.20 -41.89
N VAL A 806 23.89 2.20 -41.15
CA VAL A 806 23.14 1.05 -41.71
C VAL A 806 21.95 0.71 -40.82
N MET A 807 20.79 0.41 -41.41
CA MET A 807 19.60 -0.01 -40.66
C MET A 807 19.67 -1.50 -40.25
N GLY A 808 19.48 -1.76 -38.97
CA GLY A 808 19.35 -3.09 -38.38
C GLY A 808 17.99 -3.31 -37.72
N LEU A 809 17.53 -4.57 -37.71
CA LEU A 809 16.27 -4.95 -37.08
C LEU A 809 16.49 -5.53 -35.68
N ALA A 810 15.95 -4.86 -34.67
CA ALA A 810 16.05 -5.24 -33.26
C ALA A 810 14.71 -5.77 -32.72
N TRP A 811 14.78 -6.63 -31.73
CA TRP A 811 13.65 -7.09 -30.92
C TRP A 811 13.77 -6.51 -29.52
N THR A 812 12.65 -6.08 -28.93
CA THR A 812 12.57 -5.51 -27.58
C THR A 812 11.32 -6.04 -26.87
N SER A 813 11.24 -5.85 -25.55
CA SER A 813 10.03 -6.16 -24.77
C SER A 813 8.78 -5.37 -25.19
N MET A 814 8.93 -4.28 -25.94
CA MET A 814 7.83 -3.50 -26.52
C MET A 814 7.44 -3.96 -27.95
N GLY A 815 8.14 -4.95 -28.50
CA GLY A 815 8.03 -5.41 -29.89
C GLY A 815 9.26 -5.07 -30.73
N GLY A 816 9.12 -5.17 -32.06
CA GLY A 816 10.21 -4.90 -33.00
C GLY A 816 10.51 -3.40 -33.18
N SER A 817 11.77 -3.08 -33.43
CA SER A 817 12.28 -1.73 -33.62
C SER A 817 13.38 -1.69 -34.69
N THR A 818 13.39 -0.64 -35.51
CA THR A 818 14.49 -0.36 -36.46
C THR A 818 15.52 0.55 -35.82
N LEU A 819 16.79 0.11 -35.79
CA LEU A 819 17.91 0.88 -35.26
C LEU A 819 18.89 1.23 -36.39
N TYR A 820 19.48 2.41 -36.36
CA TYR A 820 20.60 2.76 -37.24
C TYR A 820 21.91 2.49 -36.49
N ILE A 821 22.76 1.59 -36.99
CA ILE A 821 24.10 1.41 -36.46
C ILE A 821 25.02 2.39 -37.17
N GLU A 822 25.71 3.21 -36.39
CA GLU A 822 26.53 4.32 -36.87
C GLU A 822 27.99 4.03 -36.56
N THR A 823 28.88 4.13 -37.55
CA THR A 823 30.33 4.08 -37.33
C THR A 823 31.00 5.34 -37.85
N THR A 824 31.99 5.83 -37.10
CA THR A 824 32.77 7.01 -37.46
C THR A 824 34.24 6.85 -37.09
N VAL A 825 35.10 7.68 -37.68
CA VAL A 825 36.54 7.76 -37.40
C VAL A 825 36.78 8.80 -36.32
N VAL A 826 37.54 8.45 -35.30
CA VAL A 826 37.95 9.36 -34.21
C VAL A 826 39.35 9.94 -34.49
N GLU A 827 40.28 9.08 -34.89
CA GLU A 827 41.67 9.44 -35.21
C GLU A 827 42.20 8.47 -36.28
N GLU A 828 43.03 8.97 -37.19
CA GLU A 828 43.86 8.15 -38.09
C GLU A 828 45.35 8.26 -37.67
N GLY A 829 46.13 7.20 -37.89
CA GLY A 829 47.55 7.13 -37.59
C GLY A 829 48.07 5.69 -37.47
N GLU A 830 49.29 5.44 -37.94
CA GLU A 830 49.88 4.09 -37.99
C GLU A 830 49.79 3.36 -36.63
N GLY A 831 49.24 2.14 -36.66
CA GLY A 831 49.09 1.30 -35.47
C GLY A 831 47.99 1.71 -34.48
N LYS A 832 47.17 2.75 -34.76
CA LYS A 832 46.05 3.17 -33.88
C LYS A 832 44.78 2.31 -33.99
N GLY A 833 44.80 1.20 -34.75
CA GLY A 833 43.64 0.35 -35.02
C GLY A 833 42.90 -0.16 -33.78
N CYS A 834 41.82 0.52 -33.41
CA CYS A 834 41.08 0.32 -32.16
C CYS A 834 39.58 0.58 -32.38
N LEU A 835 38.71 -0.12 -31.64
CA LEU A 835 37.25 0.01 -31.71
C LEU A 835 36.68 0.44 -30.36
N ASN A 836 36.19 1.68 -30.28
CA ASN A 836 35.31 2.13 -29.20
C ASN A 836 33.86 1.75 -29.53
N VAL A 837 33.08 1.36 -28.51
CA VAL A 837 31.66 0.97 -28.69
C VAL A 837 30.79 1.64 -27.63
N THR A 838 29.69 2.29 -28.03
CA THR A 838 28.72 2.92 -27.10
C THR A 838 27.27 2.69 -27.51
N GLY A 839 26.34 2.75 -26.54
CA GLY A 839 24.90 2.57 -26.80
C GLY A 839 24.09 1.86 -25.71
N GLN A 840 24.62 1.75 -24.49
CA GLN A 840 24.16 0.83 -23.43
C GLN A 840 24.08 -0.64 -23.93
N LEU A 841 25.22 -1.11 -24.45
CA LEU A 841 25.35 -2.51 -24.88
C LEU A 841 25.69 -3.40 -23.67
N GLY A 842 25.04 -4.56 -23.60
CA GLY A 842 25.44 -5.66 -22.72
C GLY A 842 26.68 -6.41 -23.25
N ASP A 843 27.08 -7.47 -22.57
CA ASP A 843 28.38 -8.10 -22.82
C ASP A 843 28.39 -8.98 -24.07
N VAL A 844 27.31 -9.70 -24.37
CA VAL A 844 27.20 -10.50 -25.60
C VAL A 844 27.24 -9.60 -26.85
N MET A 845 26.64 -8.41 -26.77
CA MET A 845 26.66 -7.45 -27.87
C MET A 845 28.01 -6.72 -28.02
N LYS A 846 28.81 -6.58 -26.95
CA LYS A 846 30.23 -6.14 -27.04
C LYS A 846 31.09 -7.20 -27.72
N GLU A 847 30.94 -8.47 -27.36
CA GLU A 847 31.63 -9.58 -28.02
C GLU A 847 31.25 -9.67 -29.51
N SER A 848 29.96 -9.55 -29.83
CA SER A 848 29.45 -9.47 -31.20
C SER A 848 30.09 -8.34 -32.00
N ALA A 849 30.30 -7.15 -31.40
CA ALA A 849 30.99 -6.04 -32.05
C ALA A 849 32.49 -6.31 -32.32
N GLN A 850 33.18 -7.02 -31.42
CA GLN A 850 34.58 -7.44 -31.62
C GLN A 850 34.71 -8.50 -32.73
N ILE A 851 33.78 -9.46 -32.76
CA ILE A 851 33.68 -10.46 -33.84
C ILE A 851 33.41 -9.76 -35.18
N ALA A 852 32.42 -8.85 -35.22
CA ALA A 852 32.09 -8.07 -36.41
C ALA A 852 33.29 -7.27 -36.95
N HIS A 853 34.04 -6.57 -36.10
CA HIS A 853 35.24 -5.84 -36.51
C HIS A 853 36.36 -6.78 -37.02
N THR A 854 36.51 -7.96 -36.41
CA THR A 854 37.48 -8.98 -36.88
C THR A 854 37.10 -9.52 -38.26
N VAL A 855 35.81 -9.78 -38.50
CA VAL A 855 35.28 -10.24 -39.79
C VAL A 855 35.35 -9.14 -40.85
N ALA A 856 35.03 -7.89 -40.51
CA ALA A 856 35.17 -6.73 -41.41
C ALA A 856 36.62 -6.54 -41.87
N ARG A 857 37.58 -6.63 -40.94
CA ARG A 857 39.02 -6.56 -41.24
C ARG A 857 39.47 -7.69 -42.19
N LYS A 858 38.98 -8.92 -41.97
CA LYS A 858 39.23 -10.06 -42.89
C LYS A 858 38.64 -9.79 -44.29
N ILE A 859 37.42 -9.29 -44.39
CA ILE A 859 36.74 -9.05 -45.67
C ILE A 859 37.44 -7.96 -46.48
N MET A 860 37.90 -6.86 -45.85
CA MET A 860 38.69 -5.86 -46.56
C MET A 860 40.02 -6.41 -47.06
N LEU A 861 40.70 -7.26 -46.28
CA LEU A 861 41.92 -7.91 -46.73
C LEU A 861 41.68 -8.87 -47.93
N GLU A 862 40.48 -9.45 -48.05
CA GLU A 862 40.07 -10.27 -49.21
C GLU A 862 39.60 -9.44 -50.43
N LYS A 863 39.00 -8.26 -50.25
CA LYS A 863 38.40 -7.44 -51.33
C LYS A 863 39.29 -6.26 -51.80
N GLU A 864 39.99 -5.60 -50.89
CA GLU A 864 40.86 -4.42 -51.15
C GLU A 864 42.17 -4.52 -50.32
N PRO A 865 43.16 -5.36 -50.71
CA PRO A 865 44.34 -5.66 -49.87
C PRO A 865 45.20 -4.45 -49.47
N GLU A 866 45.23 -3.40 -50.30
CA GLU A 866 45.95 -2.14 -50.05
C GLU A 866 45.25 -1.27 -48.98
N ASN A 867 43.98 -1.54 -48.65
CA ASN A 867 43.16 -0.69 -47.78
C ASN A 867 43.41 -0.99 -46.29
N GLN A 868 44.50 -0.44 -45.74
CA GLN A 868 44.93 -0.63 -44.35
C GLN A 868 44.08 0.10 -43.29
N PHE A 869 42.90 0.63 -43.64
CA PHE A 869 42.04 1.46 -42.77
C PHE A 869 41.82 0.85 -41.38
N PHE A 870 41.43 -0.43 -41.29
CA PHE A 870 41.19 -1.08 -39.99
C PHE A 870 42.44 -1.32 -39.13
N ALA A 871 43.66 -1.13 -39.66
CA ALA A 871 44.91 -1.21 -38.89
C ALA A 871 45.35 0.17 -38.36
N ASN A 872 45.02 1.25 -39.08
CA ASN A 872 45.52 2.60 -38.83
C ASN A 872 44.45 3.60 -38.38
N SER A 873 43.18 3.19 -38.28
CA SER A 873 42.08 4.05 -37.83
C SER A 873 41.49 3.62 -36.49
N LYS A 874 41.29 4.59 -35.60
CA LYS A 874 40.56 4.45 -34.34
C LYS A 874 39.09 4.74 -34.62
N LEU A 875 38.25 3.73 -34.52
CA LEU A 875 36.84 3.76 -34.89
C LEU A 875 35.95 3.87 -33.64
N HIS A 876 34.79 4.47 -33.81
CA HIS A 876 33.72 4.48 -32.82
C HIS A 876 32.44 3.93 -33.46
N LEU A 877 31.94 2.81 -32.93
CA LEU A 877 30.64 2.22 -33.28
C LEU A 877 29.60 2.65 -32.24
N HIS A 878 28.53 3.30 -32.68
CA HIS A 878 27.41 3.71 -31.86
C HIS A 878 26.14 2.94 -32.22
N VAL A 879 25.39 2.56 -31.19
CA VAL A 879 24.03 2.04 -31.31
C VAL A 879 23.08 2.98 -30.55
N PRO A 880 22.32 3.85 -31.26
CA PRO A 880 21.39 4.83 -30.70
C PRO A 880 20.31 4.26 -29.76
N ALA A 881 19.52 5.15 -29.17
CA ALA A 881 18.59 4.83 -28.07
C ALA A 881 19.32 4.25 -26.84
N GLY A 882 20.37 4.92 -26.37
CA GLY A 882 21.16 4.54 -25.20
C GLY A 882 20.48 4.73 -23.83
N ALA A 883 19.17 4.46 -23.75
CA ALA A 883 18.38 4.41 -22.52
C ALA A 883 17.65 3.07 -22.35
N THR A 884 17.54 2.27 -23.42
CA THR A 884 17.14 0.86 -23.37
C THR A 884 18.41 0.00 -23.46
N PRO A 885 18.66 -0.93 -22.51
CA PRO A 885 19.77 -1.85 -22.63
C PRO A 885 19.58 -2.74 -23.85
N LYS A 886 20.67 -3.00 -24.59
CA LYS A 886 20.66 -3.87 -25.76
C LYS A 886 21.70 -4.96 -25.55
N ASP A 887 21.24 -6.20 -25.45
CA ASP A 887 22.14 -7.34 -25.44
C ASP A 887 21.60 -8.44 -26.35
N GLY A 888 22.50 -9.10 -27.08
CA GLY A 888 22.15 -10.08 -28.11
C GLY A 888 22.95 -9.91 -29.41
N PRO A 889 23.40 -11.01 -30.04
CA PRO A 889 24.35 -10.97 -31.16
C PRO A 889 23.72 -10.70 -32.54
N SER A 890 22.38 -10.59 -32.63
CA SER A 890 21.65 -10.51 -33.92
C SER A 890 21.85 -9.24 -34.75
N ALA A 891 22.74 -8.35 -34.33
CA ALA A 891 23.19 -7.15 -35.05
C ALA A 891 24.54 -7.36 -35.77
N GLY A 892 25.16 -8.53 -35.66
CA GLY A 892 26.51 -8.81 -36.16
C GLY A 892 26.72 -8.45 -37.63
N CYS A 893 25.81 -8.87 -38.52
CA CYS A 893 25.89 -8.51 -39.94
C CYS A 893 25.76 -6.99 -40.17
N THR A 894 24.84 -6.32 -39.48
CA THR A 894 24.64 -4.86 -39.57
C THR A 894 25.89 -4.09 -39.14
N MET A 895 26.57 -4.53 -38.08
CA MET A 895 27.83 -3.94 -37.60
C MET A 895 28.98 -4.12 -38.60
N ILE A 896 29.11 -5.30 -39.24
CA ILE A 896 30.09 -5.50 -40.32
C ILE A 896 29.78 -4.54 -41.48
N THR A 897 28.53 -4.46 -41.94
CA THR A 897 28.16 -3.61 -43.09
C THR A 897 28.42 -2.13 -42.81
N SER A 898 28.13 -1.65 -41.60
CA SER A 898 28.46 -0.28 -41.17
C SER A 898 29.97 -0.01 -41.22
N LEU A 899 30.78 -0.90 -40.64
CA LEU A 899 32.25 -0.79 -40.66
C LEU A 899 32.82 -0.84 -42.09
N LEU A 900 32.30 -1.71 -42.96
CA LEU A 900 32.73 -1.81 -44.36
C LEU A 900 32.31 -0.59 -45.19
N SER A 901 31.08 -0.07 -44.98
CA SER A 901 30.60 1.17 -45.61
C SER A 901 31.58 2.33 -45.34
N LEU A 902 31.99 2.48 -44.07
CA LEU A 902 32.96 3.49 -43.65
C LEU A 902 34.34 3.28 -44.29
N ALA A 903 34.87 2.04 -44.27
CA ALA A 903 36.19 1.71 -44.81
C ALA A 903 36.30 1.85 -46.34
N MET A 904 35.22 1.54 -47.07
CA MET A 904 35.13 1.70 -48.53
C MET A 904 34.68 3.10 -48.97
N LYS A 905 34.25 3.95 -48.01
CA LYS A 905 33.63 5.27 -48.24
C LYS A 905 32.42 5.22 -49.17
N LYS A 906 31.64 4.13 -49.12
CA LYS A 906 30.44 3.88 -49.95
C LYS A 906 29.20 3.75 -49.06
N PRO A 907 28.08 4.45 -49.37
CA PRO A 907 26.82 4.22 -48.66
C PRO A 907 26.27 2.82 -48.99
N VAL A 908 25.37 2.31 -48.14
CA VAL A 908 24.59 1.10 -48.43
C VAL A 908 23.39 1.41 -49.32
N GLN A 909 22.81 0.37 -49.93
CA GLN A 909 21.56 0.46 -50.68
C GLN A 909 20.42 1.09 -49.85
N LYS A 910 19.59 1.93 -50.49
CA LYS A 910 18.41 2.56 -49.88
C LYS A 910 17.33 1.52 -49.52
N ASP A 911 16.52 1.84 -48.52
CA ASP A 911 15.38 1.03 -48.05
C ASP A 911 15.72 -0.44 -47.71
N LEU A 912 16.99 -0.70 -47.34
CA LEU A 912 17.53 -1.99 -46.92
C LEU A 912 17.65 -2.08 -45.39
N ALA A 913 17.15 -3.17 -44.79
CA ALA A 913 17.42 -3.52 -43.39
C ALA A 913 17.91 -4.97 -43.26
N MET A 914 18.70 -5.25 -42.22
CA MET A 914 19.30 -6.59 -42.02
C MET A 914 19.38 -6.99 -40.55
N THR A 915 19.40 -8.30 -40.30
CA THR A 915 19.66 -8.87 -38.98
C THR A 915 20.23 -10.29 -39.13
N GLY A 916 21.09 -10.68 -38.21
CA GLY A 916 21.83 -11.93 -38.27
C GLY A 916 23.00 -11.89 -37.31
N GLU A 917 23.13 -12.94 -36.51
CA GLU A 917 24.36 -13.22 -35.77
C GLU A 917 25.45 -13.68 -36.76
N VAL A 918 26.72 -13.41 -36.47
CA VAL A 918 27.83 -13.70 -37.38
C VAL A 918 28.99 -14.38 -36.66
N THR A 919 29.55 -15.40 -37.29
CA THR A 919 30.75 -16.12 -36.80
C THR A 919 32.03 -15.50 -37.33
N LEU A 920 33.17 -15.75 -36.65
CA LEU A 920 34.52 -15.39 -37.13
C LEU A 920 34.86 -15.95 -38.53
N THR A 921 34.15 -16.98 -39.01
CA THR A 921 34.36 -17.51 -40.36
C THR A 921 33.68 -16.67 -41.46
N GLY A 922 32.60 -15.95 -41.13
CA GLY A 922 31.74 -15.23 -42.08
C GLY A 922 30.31 -15.79 -42.20
N ARG A 923 30.00 -16.94 -41.58
CA ARG A 923 28.64 -17.51 -41.59
C ARG A 923 27.65 -16.71 -40.77
N ILE A 924 26.41 -16.67 -41.24
CA ILE A 924 25.25 -16.05 -40.60
C ILE A 924 24.47 -17.13 -39.84
N LEU A 925 24.14 -16.86 -38.57
CA LEU A 925 23.39 -17.77 -37.69
C LEU A 925 21.94 -17.30 -37.50
N PRO A 926 21.00 -18.24 -37.23
CA PRO A 926 19.59 -17.92 -37.01
C PRO A 926 19.37 -16.97 -35.83
N ILE A 927 18.27 -16.23 -35.88
CA ILE A 927 17.88 -15.22 -34.91
C ILE A 927 16.46 -15.46 -34.36
N GLY A 928 16.18 -14.91 -33.18
CA GLY A 928 14.81 -14.78 -32.66
C GLY A 928 14.08 -13.53 -33.14
N GLY A 929 12.75 -13.54 -33.01
CA GLY A 929 11.88 -12.37 -33.23
C GLY A 929 11.61 -12.00 -34.69
N VAL A 930 11.57 -12.99 -35.60
CA VAL A 930 11.39 -12.77 -37.05
C VAL A 930 10.08 -12.03 -37.36
N LYS A 931 8.96 -12.40 -36.71
CA LYS A 931 7.66 -11.72 -36.86
C LYS A 931 7.76 -10.24 -36.48
N GLU A 932 8.24 -9.95 -35.28
CA GLU A 932 8.35 -8.59 -34.75
C GLU A 932 9.29 -7.71 -35.58
N LYS A 933 10.43 -8.27 -36.02
CA LYS A 933 11.40 -7.58 -36.88
C LYS A 933 10.84 -7.26 -38.27
N THR A 934 10.05 -8.18 -38.85
CA THR A 934 9.35 -7.96 -40.13
C THR A 934 8.30 -6.85 -39.99
N ILE A 935 7.50 -6.86 -38.92
CA ILE A 935 6.52 -5.79 -38.62
C ILE A 935 7.21 -4.43 -38.43
N ALA A 936 8.38 -4.39 -37.77
CA ALA A 936 9.16 -3.16 -37.63
C ALA A 936 9.70 -2.63 -38.97
N ALA A 937 10.16 -3.52 -39.86
CA ALA A 937 10.60 -3.16 -41.19
C ALA A 937 9.45 -2.58 -42.05
N ARG A 938 8.27 -3.22 -42.07
CA ARG A 938 7.06 -2.71 -42.74
C ARG A 938 6.66 -1.33 -42.18
N ARG A 939 6.67 -1.15 -40.85
CA ARG A 939 6.38 0.14 -40.19
C ARG A 939 7.35 1.26 -40.58
N SER A 940 8.65 0.96 -40.68
CA SER A 940 9.67 1.93 -41.11
C SER A 940 9.78 2.08 -42.64
N GLN A 941 8.82 1.53 -43.39
CA GLN A 941 8.73 1.60 -44.86
C GLN A 941 10.00 1.10 -45.57
N VAL A 942 10.63 0.07 -44.97
CA VAL A 942 11.73 -0.70 -45.56
C VAL A 942 11.15 -1.59 -46.66
N LYS A 943 11.87 -1.73 -47.78
CA LYS A 943 11.43 -2.59 -48.91
C LYS A 943 12.19 -3.90 -48.97
N THR A 944 13.48 -3.88 -48.65
CA THR A 944 14.35 -5.06 -48.76
C THR A 944 14.85 -5.48 -47.38
N ILE A 945 14.64 -6.74 -47.02
CA ILE A 945 15.08 -7.33 -45.74
C ILE A 945 16.05 -8.47 -46.00
N ILE A 946 17.14 -8.52 -45.24
CA ILE A 946 18.06 -9.66 -45.20
C ILE A 946 17.86 -10.44 -43.89
N PHE A 947 17.57 -11.74 -44.01
CA PHE A 947 17.42 -12.69 -42.91
C PHE A 947 18.34 -13.92 -43.06
N PRO A 948 18.71 -14.61 -41.97
CA PRO A 948 19.43 -15.88 -42.05
C PRO A 948 18.61 -16.96 -42.78
N GLU A 949 19.23 -17.78 -43.63
CA GLU A 949 18.57 -18.87 -44.37
C GLU A 949 17.86 -19.87 -43.42
N ALA A 950 18.44 -20.11 -42.25
CA ALA A 950 17.85 -20.94 -41.20
C ALA A 950 16.52 -20.41 -40.64
N ASN A 951 16.22 -19.11 -40.80
CA ASN A 951 14.94 -18.51 -40.40
C ASN A 951 13.88 -18.51 -41.52
N ARG A 952 14.15 -19.11 -42.69
CA ARG A 952 13.17 -19.21 -43.79
C ARG A 952 11.84 -19.78 -43.30
N ARG A 953 11.86 -20.89 -42.55
CA ARG A 953 10.65 -21.52 -41.99
C ARG A 953 9.86 -20.54 -41.11
N ASP A 954 10.53 -19.85 -40.20
CA ASP A 954 9.88 -18.93 -39.25
C ASP A 954 9.32 -17.66 -39.94
N PHE A 955 9.81 -17.34 -41.14
CA PHE A 955 9.22 -16.33 -42.02
C PHE A 955 8.06 -16.91 -42.86
N ASP A 956 8.18 -18.14 -43.36
CA ASP A 956 7.14 -18.82 -44.13
C ASP A 956 5.89 -19.08 -43.27
N GLU A 957 6.03 -19.26 -41.96
CA GLU A 957 4.95 -19.32 -40.95
C GLU A 957 4.22 -17.97 -40.73
N LEU A 958 4.69 -16.84 -41.27
CA LEU A 958 4.00 -15.55 -41.12
C LEU A 958 2.79 -15.42 -42.07
N ALA A 959 1.71 -14.79 -41.59
CA ALA A 959 0.55 -14.45 -42.41
C ALA A 959 0.92 -13.53 -43.59
N GLU A 960 0.21 -13.65 -44.71
CA GLU A 960 0.55 -12.99 -45.98
C GLU A 960 0.56 -11.46 -45.87
N ASN A 961 -0.36 -10.89 -45.07
CA ASN A 961 -0.42 -9.46 -44.74
C ASN A 961 0.83 -8.92 -43.99
N VAL A 962 1.67 -9.78 -43.41
CA VAL A 962 2.97 -9.40 -42.83
C VAL A 962 4.09 -9.42 -43.88
N LYS A 963 3.94 -10.24 -44.93
CA LYS A 963 4.91 -10.45 -46.02
C LYS A 963 4.71 -9.45 -47.18
N GLU A 964 3.48 -8.99 -47.39
CA GLU A 964 3.12 -8.13 -48.52
C GLU A 964 3.93 -6.82 -48.57
N GLY A 965 4.44 -6.48 -49.75
CA GLY A 965 5.26 -5.28 -49.98
C GLY A 965 6.73 -5.40 -49.59
N LEU A 966 7.21 -6.56 -49.11
CA LEU A 966 8.60 -6.80 -48.71
C LEU A 966 9.31 -7.77 -49.64
N ASP A 967 10.48 -7.39 -50.13
CA ASP A 967 11.45 -8.28 -50.78
C ASP A 967 12.40 -8.84 -49.71
N VAL A 968 12.54 -10.16 -49.64
CA VAL A 968 13.23 -10.84 -48.54
C VAL A 968 14.29 -11.78 -49.06
N HIS A 969 15.54 -11.48 -48.72
CA HIS A 969 16.72 -12.22 -49.15
C HIS A 969 17.26 -13.08 -48.00
N PHE A 970 17.32 -14.38 -48.23
CA PHE A 970 17.84 -15.36 -47.28
C PHE A 970 19.33 -15.64 -47.51
N VAL A 971 20.11 -15.65 -46.43
CA VAL A 971 21.59 -15.74 -46.49
C VAL A 971 22.20 -16.67 -45.43
N ASP A 972 23.27 -17.36 -45.82
CA ASP A 972 24.06 -18.32 -45.03
C ASP A 972 25.48 -17.81 -44.74
N ASP A 973 26.04 -16.99 -45.64
CA ASP A 973 27.36 -16.39 -45.56
C ASP A 973 27.31 -14.88 -45.84
N TYR A 974 28.10 -14.11 -45.09
CA TYR A 974 28.15 -12.66 -45.20
C TYR A 974 28.52 -12.15 -46.61
N LYS A 975 29.20 -12.93 -47.45
CA LYS A 975 29.52 -12.53 -48.83
C LYS A 975 28.26 -12.19 -49.65
N LYS A 976 27.16 -12.91 -49.44
CA LYS A 976 25.85 -12.57 -50.03
C LYS A 976 25.32 -11.23 -49.52
N ILE A 977 25.49 -10.93 -48.23
CA ILE A 977 25.10 -9.64 -47.64
C ILE A 977 25.92 -8.49 -48.24
N PHE A 978 27.23 -8.68 -48.42
CA PHE A 978 28.10 -7.66 -49.03
C PHE A 978 27.66 -7.34 -50.47
N ASP A 979 27.46 -8.37 -51.29
CA ASP A 979 27.15 -8.17 -52.71
C ASP A 979 25.72 -7.60 -52.91
N LEU A 980 24.80 -7.81 -51.95
CA LEU A 980 23.48 -7.14 -51.87
C LEU A 980 23.54 -5.72 -51.30
N ALA A 981 24.35 -5.44 -50.27
CA ALA A 981 24.39 -4.13 -49.62
C ALA A 981 25.16 -3.06 -50.42
N PHE A 982 26.08 -3.50 -51.29
CA PHE A 982 26.99 -2.65 -52.06
C PHE A 982 26.92 -2.95 -53.57
N VAL A 983 25.70 -3.11 -54.12
CA VAL A 983 25.46 -3.29 -55.56
C VAL A 983 26.15 -2.19 -56.36
N SER A 984 26.82 -2.57 -57.45
CA SER A 984 27.45 -1.63 -58.38
C SER A 984 26.44 -1.09 -59.38
N ASP A 985 26.41 0.24 -59.61
CA ASP A 985 25.42 0.95 -60.45
C ASP A 985 25.41 0.58 -61.96
N ASN A 986 26.21 -0.41 -62.38
CA ASN A 986 26.32 -0.90 -63.77
C ASN A 986 25.08 -1.68 -64.28
N LYS A 987 23.88 -1.34 -63.79
CA LYS A 987 22.58 -1.94 -64.21
C LYS A 987 21.43 -0.93 -64.36
N GLN A 988 21.75 0.36 -64.55
CA GLN A 988 20.78 1.37 -65.01
C GLN A 988 21.14 1.95 -66.40
N GLN A 989 21.77 1.13 -67.25
CA GLN A 989 21.95 1.37 -68.68
C GLN A 989 21.72 0.06 -69.46
N ASP A 990 20.45 -0.35 -69.56
CA ASP A 990 19.85 -1.20 -70.60
C ASP A 990 18.31 -1.01 -70.52
#